data_AF-A0A1M5JL51-F1
#
_entry.id   AF-A0A1M5JL51-F1
#
_cell.length_a   1.000
_cell.length_b   1.000
_cell.length_c   1.000
_cell.angle_alpha   90.00
_cell.angle_beta   90.00
_cell.angle_gamma   90.00
#
_symmetry.space_group_name_H-M   'P 1'
#
loop_
_entity.id
_entity.type
_entity.pdbx_description
1 polymer ?
#
loop_
_entity_poly.entity_id
_entity_poly.type
_entity_poly.pdbx_seq_one_letter_code
_entity_poly.pdbx_strand_id
1 'polypeptide(L)'
;MKINGSYYRTTFLGMLLFGAVALCSSAVAQDKSVGYIGGEGKGESQGHPGDQVTAVTTPGVYDRAGTTYRLTRDISSARSAVFLGKDVTLDLNGHTIYYADGPYEHLPNMGFEEGLKGWDVSNAPGAEVLRTSDSRPFIGEHLLSLEAGDEIVSEYITLPEARRSYFAMAGITGRLYEDMDGGLDNDMRISIYVEDESGSEVRLNTEYSDTTMTSVPVEHRSPRLGGGVIYAHLNNLPAGKYRVRVKAETDCLVDQIDIRPAMDAGIGIVGNTHPVGHYDHLYENRHSAFFDYTGDVSKGAPPDSIPRVEGKGTVTIKNGVIRSAARGVLSWGIQSTAEEVRVILDNVKIVTSGINAVAVDVPHATITQSTFRVDNPFIINRHGSQFYAVDLRGGRASEVSFSAFYGGQGCLVFKGEYSRVHNNFFENHQKVTNHYSIMAMGDGSQIFENVFEPEIGSGIEIFRHRNIAIFNNRFEITAAPRSTEYHHRYSTNGIRIADYGAAKGSPRGAYGNKVYNNTFVIRGKKYHEFPDYTPVASAVFYSGSAGDDHFFGNDITVEQLDPRTDAEAHAFYIGNADGGKFYDNTIRSNVTPVWIGVNYGNAANIDFYRNRFIKTPESAAGFIPVKIGVPEGDKTADNITLRSNTFRDLEFSVDVDTDAGDPAAPRYSVSWTLEVSVRDSKGHPVGGEEVAVTDNSGEEVYTGRTDEKGFLTTELPEYSAGRSGKRRLSPYTVTVGDLRKEIPLTKNRKISFEIPI
;
A
#
# COMPACT_ATOMS: atom_id res chain seq x y z
N MET A 1 -20.69 -9.29 8.85
CA MET A 1 -19.62 -8.26 8.87
C MET A 1 -20.25 -6.88 8.68
N LYS A 2 -20.50 -6.13 9.77
CA LYS A 2 -20.93 -4.73 9.76
C LYS A 2 -20.04 -3.98 10.74
N ILE A 3 -18.92 -3.46 10.24
CA ILE A 3 -18.10 -2.53 11.01
C ILE A 3 -18.77 -1.16 10.86
N ASN A 4 -19.32 -0.63 11.96
CA ASN A 4 -20.01 0.65 11.98
C ASN A 4 -19.04 1.78 11.62
N GLY A 5 -19.14 2.26 10.37
CA GLY A 5 -18.42 3.43 9.88
C GLY A 5 -19.02 4.72 10.44
N SER A 6 -18.49 5.17 11.57
CA SER A 6 -18.94 6.39 12.26
C SER A 6 -17.78 7.32 12.62
N TYR A 7 -16.80 7.51 11.74
CA TYR A 7 -15.81 8.58 11.92
C TYR A 7 -15.49 9.20 10.55
N TYR A 8 -15.22 10.51 10.51
CA TYR A 8 -15.13 11.41 9.35
C TYR A 8 -16.46 12.04 8.89
N ARG A 9 -16.84 13.14 9.57
CA ARG A 9 -17.64 14.23 9.01
C ARG A 9 -16.71 15.41 8.74
N THR A 10 -16.57 15.81 7.49
CA THR A 10 -16.03 17.12 7.13
C THR A 10 -16.83 17.65 5.95
N THR A 11 -17.40 18.82 6.12
CA THR A 11 -18.31 19.51 5.19
C THR A 11 -17.48 20.31 4.20
N PHE A 12 -17.72 20.19 2.89
CA PHE A 12 -17.31 21.23 1.94
C PHE A 12 -18.30 21.40 0.79
N LEU A 13 -18.65 22.66 0.55
CA LEU A 13 -19.62 23.16 -0.42
C LEU A 13 -18.91 23.42 -1.76
N GLY A 14 -19.56 23.07 -2.87
CA GLY A 14 -18.93 22.94 -4.18
C GLY A 14 -18.77 24.22 -5.01
N MET A 15 -18.05 24.07 -6.13
CA MET A 15 -18.15 24.95 -7.29
C MET A 15 -17.76 24.20 -8.57
N LEU A 16 -18.65 24.22 -9.57
CA LEU A 16 -18.47 23.75 -10.95
C LEU A 16 -17.58 24.72 -11.76
N LEU A 17 -16.76 24.22 -12.69
CA LEU A 17 -16.82 24.60 -14.12
C LEU A 17 -15.92 23.72 -15.04
N PHE A 18 -16.31 23.67 -16.32
CA PHE A 18 -15.86 22.87 -17.47
C PHE A 18 -14.45 23.18 -18.02
N GLY A 19 -13.84 22.22 -18.75
CA GLY A 19 -12.74 22.49 -19.69
C GLY A 19 -12.10 21.29 -20.41
N ALA A 20 -12.59 21.04 -21.64
CA ALA A 20 -12.09 20.31 -22.81
C ALA A 20 -10.78 19.46 -22.83
N VAL A 21 -10.91 18.33 -23.54
CA VAL A 21 -9.97 17.30 -23.97
C VAL A 21 -8.92 17.81 -24.97
N ALA A 22 -7.67 17.36 -24.84
CA ALA A 22 -6.70 17.33 -25.93
C ALA A 22 -5.97 15.98 -25.98
N LEU A 23 -6.11 15.30 -27.13
CA LEU A 23 -5.42 14.08 -27.54
C LEU A 23 -3.99 14.43 -27.97
N CYS A 24 -2.99 13.67 -27.51
CA CYS A 24 -1.76 13.50 -28.28
C CYS A 24 -1.18 12.09 -28.11
N SER A 25 -0.82 11.56 -29.27
CA SER A 25 -0.30 10.27 -29.66
C SER A 25 1.01 9.85 -29.02
N SER A 26 1.10 8.53 -28.81
CA SER A 26 2.25 7.69 -28.51
C SER A 26 3.48 7.92 -29.41
N ALA A 27 4.66 7.94 -28.80
CA ALA A 27 5.92 7.61 -29.46
C ALA A 27 6.66 6.55 -28.62
N VAL A 28 7.02 5.46 -29.30
CA VAL A 28 7.79 4.32 -28.81
C VAL A 28 9.24 4.76 -28.58
N ALA A 29 9.79 4.52 -27.38
CA ALA A 29 11.21 4.64 -27.12
C ALA A 29 11.82 3.26 -26.87
N GLN A 30 12.73 2.88 -27.77
CA GLN A 30 13.59 1.71 -27.65
C GLN A 30 14.66 1.91 -26.59
N ASP A 31 14.84 0.85 -25.81
CA ASP A 31 15.96 0.53 -24.93
C ASP A 31 17.33 0.72 -25.62
N LYS A 32 18.20 1.55 -25.04
CA LYS A 32 19.66 1.43 -25.10
C LYS A 32 20.30 2.01 -23.85
N SER A 33 20.99 1.13 -23.14
CA SER A 33 22.04 1.43 -22.17
C SER A 33 23.04 2.47 -22.68
N VAL A 34 23.26 3.54 -21.90
CA VAL A 34 24.35 4.50 -22.14
C VAL A 34 25.17 4.60 -20.87
N GLY A 35 26.43 4.17 -20.99
CA GLY A 35 27.46 4.33 -19.97
C GLY A 35 27.76 5.81 -19.72
N TYR A 36 27.89 6.15 -18.44
CA TYR A 36 28.38 7.44 -18.00
C TYR A 36 29.86 7.60 -18.36
N ILE A 37 30.15 8.53 -19.27
CA ILE A 37 31.49 9.11 -19.43
C ILE A 37 31.45 10.49 -18.75
N GLY A 38 32.20 10.62 -17.67
CA GLY A 38 32.40 11.89 -16.96
C GLY A 38 33.15 12.88 -17.84
N GLY A 39 32.49 14.01 -18.14
CA GLY A 39 33.12 15.20 -18.69
C GLY A 39 33.10 16.31 -17.65
N GLU A 40 34.26 16.64 -17.08
CA GLU A 40 34.47 17.84 -16.27
C GLU A 40 34.32 19.08 -17.16
N GLY A 41 33.14 19.69 -17.13
CA GLY A 41 32.90 21.02 -17.71
C GLY A 41 32.88 22.08 -16.62
N LYS A 42 34.01 22.75 -16.37
CA LYS A 42 34.06 24.00 -15.60
C LYS A 42 33.44 25.12 -16.44
N GLY A 43 32.13 25.32 -16.28
CA GLY A 43 31.43 26.51 -16.74
C GLY A 43 31.10 27.39 -15.54
N GLU A 44 31.93 28.39 -15.25
CA GLU A 44 31.56 29.48 -14.34
C GLU A 44 30.44 30.31 -14.98
N SER A 45 29.21 30.13 -14.48
CA SER A 45 28.11 31.03 -14.81
C SER A 45 28.27 32.32 -13.99
N GLN A 46 28.26 33.45 -14.69
CA GLN A 46 28.20 34.76 -14.05
C GLN A 46 26.85 34.90 -13.33
N GLY A 47 26.91 34.87 -11.99
CA GLY A 47 25.74 34.92 -11.12
C GLY A 47 25.00 36.25 -11.22
N HIS A 48 23.67 36.16 -11.23
CA HIS A 48 22.81 37.30 -10.96
C HIS A 48 23.13 37.89 -9.58
N PRO A 49 23.19 39.22 -9.43
CA PRO A 49 23.40 39.86 -8.14
C PRO A 49 22.12 39.70 -7.30
N GLY A 50 22.08 38.68 -6.43
CA GLY A 50 20.93 38.41 -5.56
C GLY A 50 21.07 37.20 -4.62
N ASP A 51 21.85 36.18 -4.97
CA ASP A 51 21.94 34.96 -4.15
C ASP A 51 22.94 35.11 -2.98
N GLN A 52 22.47 35.70 -1.87
CA GLN A 52 23.25 35.72 -0.64
C GLN A 52 23.33 34.30 -0.06
N VAL A 53 24.49 33.64 -0.26
CA VAL A 53 24.79 32.35 0.37
C VAL A 53 25.28 32.58 1.80
N THR A 54 24.60 32.00 2.79
CA THR A 54 24.98 32.04 4.21
C THR A 54 25.50 30.66 4.64
N ALA A 55 26.71 30.62 5.18
CA ALA A 55 27.30 29.37 5.67
C ALA A 55 26.54 28.84 6.90
N VAL A 56 26.32 27.53 6.94
CA VAL A 56 25.74 26.77 8.05
C VAL A 56 26.81 25.86 8.61
N THR A 57 27.19 26.11 9.87
CA THR A 57 28.24 25.35 10.57
C THR A 57 27.72 24.66 11.82
N THR A 58 26.48 24.90 12.27
CA THR A 58 25.91 24.30 13.48
C THR A 58 24.44 23.97 13.24
N PRO A 59 23.81 23.15 14.10
CA PRO A 59 22.35 23.12 14.23
C PRO A 59 21.81 24.52 14.56
N GLY A 60 20.53 24.79 14.26
CA GLY A 60 19.90 26.06 14.57
C GLY A 60 18.73 26.46 13.66
N VAL A 61 18.38 27.74 13.73
CA VAL A 61 17.27 28.36 12.99
C VAL A 61 17.81 29.12 11.79
N TYR A 62 17.19 28.89 10.63
CA TYR A 62 17.58 29.49 9.35
C TYR A 62 16.33 29.94 8.58
N ASP A 63 15.87 31.17 8.86
CA ASP A 63 14.51 31.63 8.54
C ASP A 63 14.44 32.91 7.68
N ARG A 64 15.58 33.43 7.22
CA ARG A 64 15.60 34.64 6.40
C ARG A 64 15.13 34.33 4.97
N ALA A 65 13.90 34.72 4.66
CA ALA A 65 13.31 34.58 3.33
C ALA A 65 14.25 35.08 2.21
N GLY A 66 14.28 34.36 1.10
CA GLY A 66 15.15 34.59 -0.06
C GLY A 66 16.61 34.15 0.12
N THR A 67 16.99 33.59 1.27
CA THR A 67 18.38 33.21 1.56
C THR A 67 18.67 31.76 1.14
N THR A 68 19.85 31.55 0.57
CA THR A 68 20.43 30.21 0.43
C THR A 68 21.37 29.94 1.61
N TYR A 69 21.03 28.96 2.42
CA TYR A 69 21.86 28.43 3.49
C TYR A 69 22.65 27.24 2.97
N ARG A 70 23.96 27.24 3.16
CA ARG A 70 24.84 26.16 2.67
C ARG A 70 25.63 25.54 3.81
N LEU A 71 25.51 24.23 4.00
CA LEU A 71 26.38 23.51 4.94
C LEU A 71 27.83 23.55 4.47
N THR A 72 28.74 23.78 5.41
CA THR A 72 30.20 23.74 5.15
C THR A 72 30.91 22.61 5.88
N ARG A 73 30.15 21.81 6.63
CA ARG A 73 30.57 20.60 7.35
C ARG A 73 29.33 19.82 7.77
N ASP A 74 29.56 18.58 8.20
CA ASP A 74 28.53 17.81 8.90
C ASP A 74 28.18 18.52 10.22
N ILE A 75 26.89 18.49 10.58
CA ILE A 75 26.38 19.04 11.82
C ILE A 75 25.56 17.98 12.57
N SER A 76 25.55 18.08 13.89
CA SER A 76 24.91 17.09 14.76
C SER A 76 24.18 17.78 15.90
N SER A 77 22.99 17.26 16.24
CA SER A 77 22.18 17.66 17.39
C SER A 77 21.74 16.42 18.16
N ALA A 78 21.81 16.48 19.49
CA ALA A 78 21.26 15.43 20.34
C ALA A 78 19.73 15.29 20.21
N ARG A 79 19.05 16.30 19.65
CA ARG A 79 17.60 16.35 19.41
C ARG A 79 17.31 16.64 17.95
N SER A 80 16.28 17.45 17.67
CA SER A 80 16.04 18.03 16.35
C SER A 80 17.17 19.02 16.00
N ALA A 81 17.54 19.09 14.71
CA ALA A 81 18.76 19.79 14.32
C ALA A 81 18.51 21.17 13.69
N VAL A 82 17.62 21.27 12.70
CA VAL A 82 17.45 22.50 11.92
C VAL A 82 15.98 22.92 11.84
N PHE A 83 15.71 24.21 12.03
CA PHE A 83 14.40 24.81 11.78
C PHE A 83 14.48 25.84 10.67
N LEU A 84 13.60 25.72 9.67
CA LEU A 84 13.59 26.58 8.49
C LEU A 84 12.38 27.51 8.47
N GLY A 85 12.61 28.75 8.01
CA GLY A 85 11.53 29.68 7.63
C GLY A 85 10.97 29.37 6.23
N LYS A 86 10.08 30.22 5.72
CA LYS A 86 9.61 30.13 4.33
C LYS A 86 10.57 30.83 3.35
N ASP A 87 10.48 30.42 2.09
CA ASP A 87 11.19 30.99 0.96
C ASP A 87 12.72 30.88 1.12
N VAL A 88 13.19 29.79 1.72
CA VAL A 88 14.60 29.50 1.95
C VAL A 88 15.06 28.30 1.12
N THR A 89 16.35 28.29 0.79
CA THR A 89 17.04 27.10 0.25
C THR A 89 18.08 26.61 1.25
N LEU A 90 18.03 25.34 1.64
CA LEU A 90 19.08 24.65 2.37
C LEU A 90 19.83 23.69 1.44
N ASP A 91 21.04 24.09 1.06
CA ASP A 91 21.98 23.28 0.30
C ASP A 91 22.89 22.52 1.28
N LEU A 92 22.69 21.21 1.40
CA LEU A 92 23.48 20.34 2.26
C LEU A 92 24.91 20.18 1.73
N ASN A 93 25.18 20.51 0.45
CA ASN A 93 26.51 20.60 -0.13
C ASN A 93 27.40 19.35 0.12
N GLY A 94 26.80 18.17 0.02
CA GLY A 94 27.44 16.88 0.25
C GLY A 94 27.59 16.47 1.72
N HIS A 95 27.18 17.31 2.66
CA HIS A 95 27.29 17.07 4.10
C HIS A 95 26.07 16.35 4.69
N THR A 96 26.24 15.92 5.94
CA THR A 96 25.23 15.22 6.72
C THR A 96 24.71 16.07 7.88
N ILE A 97 23.37 16.09 8.05
CA ILE A 97 22.71 16.52 9.28
C ILE A 97 22.40 15.27 10.11
N TYR A 98 23.00 15.17 11.29
CA TYR A 98 22.65 14.17 12.30
C TYR A 98 21.66 14.76 13.30
N TYR A 99 20.60 14.01 13.59
CA TYR A 99 19.63 14.33 14.63
C TYR A 99 19.44 13.12 15.55
N ALA A 100 18.93 13.36 16.76
CA ALA A 100 18.93 12.37 17.83
C ALA A 100 20.34 11.78 18.07
N ASP A 101 21.39 12.60 17.93
CA ASP A 101 22.81 12.21 18.09
C ASP A 101 23.31 12.47 19.51
N GLY A 102 22.53 12.00 20.48
CA GLY A 102 22.95 11.90 21.87
C GLY A 102 23.51 10.50 22.13
N PRO A 103 24.25 10.29 23.24
CA PRO A 103 24.73 8.97 23.65
C PRO A 103 23.58 8.15 24.26
N TYR A 104 22.53 7.92 23.47
CA TYR A 104 21.34 7.17 23.89
C TYR A 104 21.67 5.71 24.06
N GLU A 105 21.41 5.18 25.25
CA GLU A 105 21.48 3.75 25.53
C GLU A 105 20.18 3.07 25.10
N HIS A 106 20.27 1.79 24.73
CA HIS A 106 19.14 0.91 24.51
C HIS A 106 19.14 -0.16 25.60
N LEU A 107 17.96 -0.67 25.97
CA LEU A 107 17.90 -1.80 26.89
C LEU A 107 18.66 -3.01 26.31
N PRO A 108 19.64 -3.58 27.04
CA PRO A 108 20.28 -4.82 26.65
C PRO A 108 19.23 -5.92 26.50
N ASN A 109 19.39 -6.76 25.47
CA ASN A 109 18.47 -7.89 25.25
C ASN A 109 16.98 -7.47 25.20
N MET A 110 16.70 -6.29 24.64
CA MET A 110 15.33 -5.75 24.52
C MET A 110 14.35 -6.64 23.75
N GLY A 111 14.85 -7.56 22.93
CA GLY A 111 14.07 -8.50 22.11
C GLY A 111 14.14 -9.95 22.58
N PHE A 112 14.67 -10.22 23.79
CA PHE A 112 14.77 -11.57 24.36
C PHE A 112 15.61 -12.60 23.57
N GLU A 113 16.42 -12.15 22.64
CA GLU A 113 17.31 -12.99 21.81
C GLU A 113 18.40 -13.72 22.63
N GLU A 114 18.74 -13.20 23.81
CA GLU A 114 19.64 -13.84 24.78
C GLU A 114 18.85 -14.48 25.94
N GLY A 115 17.58 -14.83 25.71
CA GLY A 115 16.66 -15.34 26.74
C GLY A 115 16.28 -14.27 27.75
N LEU A 116 16.31 -14.61 29.05
CA LEU A 116 15.95 -13.70 30.16
C LEU A 116 17.16 -12.92 30.73
N LYS A 117 18.31 -12.94 30.07
CA LYS A 117 19.49 -12.23 30.54
C LYS A 117 19.21 -10.71 30.62
N GLY A 118 19.53 -10.09 31.76
CA GLY A 118 19.30 -8.66 32.01
C GLY A 118 17.87 -8.31 32.44
N TRP A 119 17.00 -9.30 32.66
CA TRP A 119 15.63 -9.11 33.12
C TRP A 119 15.43 -9.69 34.51
N ASP A 120 14.83 -8.91 35.42
CA ASP A 120 14.31 -9.40 36.68
C ASP A 120 12.91 -9.98 36.45
N VAL A 121 12.79 -11.29 36.61
CA VAL A 121 11.55 -12.07 36.45
C VAL A 121 11.07 -12.66 37.77
N SER A 122 11.54 -12.13 38.90
CA SER A 122 11.19 -12.66 40.23
C SER A 122 9.68 -12.59 40.54
N ASN A 123 8.98 -11.66 39.89
CA ASN A 123 7.52 -11.50 39.94
C ASN A 123 6.81 -12.01 38.67
N ALA A 124 7.48 -12.84 37.86
CA ALA A 124 6.93 -13.43 36.65
C ALA A 124 7.20 -14.94 36.57
N PRO A 125 6.62 -15.76 37.48
CA PRO A 125 6.81 -17.21 37.46
C PRO A 125 6.33 -17.88 36.15
N GLY A 126 5.43 -17.25 35.39
CA GLY A 126 4.95 -17.71 34.09
C GLY A 126 5.83 -17.28 32.90
N ALA A 127 6.92 -16.54 33.13
CA ALA A 127 7.79 -16.04 32.06
C ALA A 127 8.47 -17.17 31.27
N GLU A 128 8.17 -17.26 29.97
CA GLU A 128 8.75 -18.24 29.06
C GLU A 128 9.22 -17.59 27.76
N VAL A 129 10.47 -17.87 27.35
CA VAL A 129 11.00 -17.39 26.07
C VAL A 129 10.57 -18.35 24.96
N LEU A 130 9.82 -17.83 23.99
CA LEU A 130 9.31 -18.58 22.85
C LEU A 130 10.00 -18.16 21.57
N ARG A 131 10.01 -19.04 20.57
CA ARG A 131 10.43 -18.69 19.21
C ARG A 131 9.29 -18.01 18.45
N THR A 132 9.62 -16.99 17.68
CA THR A 132 8.65 -16.30 16.79
C THR A 132 8.16 -17.21 15.66
N SER A 133 8.96 -18.22 15.27
CA SER A 133 8.56 -19.29 14.35
C SER A 133 7.46 -20.19 14.90
N ASP A 134 7.35 -20.33 16.22
CA ASP A 134 6.43 -21.29 16.84
C ASP A 134 5.14 -20.59 17.31
N SER A 135 5.18 -19.27 17.43
CA SER A 135 4.08 -18.41 17.85
C SER A 135 3.62 -17.49 16.70
N ARG A 136 4.09 -16.24 16.68
CA ARG A 136 3.75 -15.20 15.70
C ARG A 136 4.99 -14.37 15.37
N PRO A 137 5.32 -14.13 14.09
CA PRO A 137 6.48 -13.32 13.73
C PRO A 137 6.23 -11.83 13.97
N PHE A 138 6.94 -11.22 14.91
CA PHE A 138 6.87 -9.78 15.23
C PHE A 138 8.23 -9.10 14.92
N ILE A 139 9.22 -9.11 15.82
CA ILE A 139 10.58 -8.61 15.54
C ILE A 139 11.63 -9.57 16.10
N GLY A 140 12.44 -10.17 15.22
CA GLY A 140 13.52 -11.07 15.63
C GLY A 140 13.09 -12.54 15.70
N GLU A 141 13.87 -13.35 16.41
CA GLU A 141 13.70 -14.82 16.48
C GLU A 141 13.03 -15.26 17.78
N HIS A 142 13.03 -14.43 18.83
CA HIS A 142 12.46 -14.75 20.13
C HIS A 142 11.48 -13.69 20.61
N LEU A 143 10.55 -14.11 21.47
CA LEU A 143 9.67 -13.25 22.24
C LEU A 143 9.45 -13.84 23.64
N LEU A 144 8.85 -13.07 24.53
CA LEU A 144 8.52 -13.47 25.89
C LEU A 144 7.01 -13.70 26.05
N SER A 145 6.63 -14.88 26.50
CA SER A 145 5.30 -15.18 27.01
C SER A 145 5.24 -14.82 28.49
N LEU A 146 4.15 -14.18 28.90
CA LEU A 146 3.85 -13.83 30.29
C LEU A 146 2.40 -14.25 30.61
N GLU A 147 2.17 -14.76 31.81
CA GLU A 147 0.83 -15.03 32.34
C GLU A 147 0.20 -13.76 32.93
N ALA A 148 -1.12 -13.70 32.99
CA ALA A 148 -1.81 -12.59 33.65
C ALA A 148 -1.33 -12.38 35.10
N GLY A 149 -0.82 -11.17 35.38
CA GLY A 149 -0.26 -10.78 36.68
C GLY A 149 1.26 -10.83 36.74
N ASP A 150 1.93 -11.49 35.80
CA ASP A 150 3.40 -11.51 35.72
C ASP A 150 3.96 -10.10 35.51
N GLU A 151 5.08 -9.83 36.17
CA GLU A 151 5.78 -8.55 36.10
C GLU A 151 7.28 -8.74 35.91
N ILE A 152 7.84 -8.05 34.92
CA ILE A 152 9.27 -8.06 34.62
C ILE A 152 9.85 -6.66 34.71
N VAL A 153 11.12 -6.58 35.10
CA VAL A 153 11.85 -5.31 35.26
C VAL A 153 13.16 -5.37 34.48
N SER A 154 13.45 -4.31 33.72
CA SER A 154 14.70 -4.19 32.97
C SER A 154 15.88 -3.76 33.86
N GLU A 155 17.09 -3.91 33.33
CA GLU A 155 18.24 -3.13 33.81
C GLU A 155 18.03 -1.61 33.62
N TYR A 156 18.81 -0.82 34.36
CA TYR A 156 18.85 0.63 34.20
C TYR A 156 19.63 1.04 32.96
N ILE A 157 19.11 2.03 32.24
CA ILE A 157 19.81 2.73 31.15
C ILE A 157 19.88 4.23 31.41
N THR A 158 20.89 4.86 30.84
CA THR A 158 21.12 6.31 30.93
C THR A 158 20.32 7.04 29.85
N LEU A 159 19.46 7.97 30.28
CA LEU A 159 18.82 8.96 29.42
C LEU A 159 19.65 10.26 29.48
N PRO A 160 20.42 10.60 28.42
CA PRO A 160 21.45 11.63 28.51
C PRO A 160 20.92 13.08 28.45
N GLU A 161 19.71 13.28 27.91
CA GLU A 161 19.17 14.60 27.62
C GLU A 161 17.99 14.92 28.54
N ALA A 162 18.15 15.91 29.40
CA ALA A 162 17.07 16.35 30.29
C ALA A 162 15.98 17.10 29.52
N ARG A 163 14.73 17.03 29.97
CA ARG A 163 13.60 17.81 29.46
C ARG A 163 13.38 17.68 27.95
N ARG A 164 13.24 16.43 27.49
CA ARG A 164 12.78 16.06 26.15
C ARG A 164 11.81 14.88 26.24
N SER A 165 11.15 14.56 25.14
CA SER A 165 10.33 13.36 24.99
C SER A 165 11.20 12.10 24.85
N TYR A 166 10.86 11.10 25.65
CA TYR A 166 11.23 9.70 25.49
C TYR A 166 9.98 8.84 25.58
N PHE A 167 9.99 7.67 24.94
CA PHE A 167 8.95 6.66 25.10
C PHE A 167 9.54 5.40 25.72
N ALA A 168 9.00 4.99 26.87
CA ALA A 168 9.17 3.65 27.40
C ALA A 168 8.09 2.78 26.75
N MET A 169 8.50 1.80 25.96
CA MET A 169 7.62 1.09 25.05
C MET A 169 7.72 -0.41 25.21
N ALA A 170 6.63 -1.10 24.89
CA ALA A 170 6.56 -2.55 24.80
C ALA A 170 5.71 -2.95 23.58
N GLY A 171 6.31 -3.70 22.66
CA GLY A 171 5.67 -4.31 21.51
C GLY A 171 5.02 -5.63 21.89
N ILE A 172 3.73 -5.80 21.57
CA ILE A 172 3.01 -7.04 21.81
C ILE A 172 2.30 -7.50 20.54
N THR A 173 2.22 -8.82 20.35
CA THR A 173 1.72 -9.41 19.09
C THR A 173 0.19 -9.30 18.92
N GLY A 174 -0.55 -9.07 20.01
CA GLY A 174 -2.02 -9.05 20.04
C GLY A 174 -2.64 -10.44 19.82
N ARG A 175 -3.93 -10.60 20.11
CA ARG A 175 -4.73 -11.79 19.76
C ARG A 175 -5.31 -11.67 18.35
N LEU A 176 -5.66 -12.82 17.77
CA LEU A 176 -6.42 -12.82 16.53
C LEU A 176 -7.86 -12.45 16.84
N TYR A 177 -8.55 -11.83 15.89
CA TYR A 177 -9.94 -11.44 16.11
C TYR A 177 -10.86 -12.63 16.43
N GLU A 178 -10.56 -13.80 15.85
CA GLU A 178 -11.27 -15.05 16.13
C GLU A 178 -10.98 -15.61 17.53
N ASP A 179 -9.74 -15.50 18.02
CA ASP A 179 -9.35 -15.90 19.39
C ASP A 179 -9.97 -15.02 20.48
N MET A 180 -10.53 -13.87 20.09
CA MET A 180 -11.09 -12.87 20.99
C MET A 180 -12.61 -13.02 21.17
N ASP A 181 -13.25 -14.05 20.59
CA ASP A 181 -14.71 -14.20 20.56
C ASP A 181 -15.42 -12.93 20.02
N GLY A 182 -14.75 -12.18 19.14
CA GLY A 182 -15.24 -10.93 18.56
C GLY A 182 -15.23 -9.71 19.50
N GLY A 183 -14.64 -9.82 20.70
CA GLY A 183 -14.52 -8.72 21.66
C GLY A 183 -13.09 -8.20 21.79
N LEU A 184 -12.84 -6.95 21.40
CA LEU A 184 -11.53 -6.29 21.61
C LEU A 184 -11.13 -6.21 23.10
N ASP A 185 -12.10 -6.38 24.00
CA ASP A 185 -11.81 -6.41 25.43
C ASP A 185 -10.97 -7.62 25.86
N ASN A 186 -10.99 -8.68 25.06
CA ASN A 186 -10.26 -9.93 25.30
C ASN A 186 -8.85 -9.93 24.70
N ASP A 187 -8.39 -8.82 24.14
CA ASP A 187 -7.04 -8.72 23.57
C ASP A 187 -5.95 -8.75 24.66
N MET A 188 -4.70 -8.97 24.25
CA MET A 188 -3.53 -8.88 25.12
C MET A 188 -3.41 -7.46 25.69
N ARG A 189 -3.25 -7.37 27.02
CA ARG A 189 -3.13 -6.10 27.73
C ARG A 189 -1.90 -6.09 28.62
N ILE A 190 -1.24 -4.95 28.65
CA ILE A 190 -0.11 -4.69 29.54
C ILE A 190 -0.24 -3.33 30.21
N SER A 191 0.53 -3.15 31.26
CA SER A 191 0.80 -1.88 31.92
C SER A 191 2.30 -1.60 31.89
N ILE A 192 2.67 -0.33 31.63
CA ILE A 192 4.06 0.13 31.56
C ILE A 192 4.31 1.15 32.67
N TYR A 193 5.29 0.84 33.51
CA TYR A 193 5.80 1.68 34.59
C TYR A 193 7.27 2.04 34.31
N VAL A 194 7.72 3.16 34.86
CA VAL A 194 9.12 3.60 34.78
C VAL A 194 9.60 3.92 36.17
N GLU A 195 10.83 3.53 36.48
CA GLU A 195 11.50 3.83 37.75
C GLU A 195 12.77 4.64 37.50
N ASP A 196 13.04 5.59 38.39
CA ASP A 196 14.29 6.35 38.41
C ASP A 196 15.42 5.59 39.11
N GLU A 197 16.63 6.16 39.12
CA GLU A 197 17.82 5.53 39.70
C GLU A 197 17.71 5.13 41.19
N SER A 198 16.75 5.71 41.92
CA SER A 198 16.48 5.35 43.33
C SER A 198 15.52 4.17 43.47
N GLY A 199 14.99 3.65 42.35
CA GLY A 199 13.91 2.67 42.31
C GLY A 199 12.54 3.29 42.57
N SER A 200 12.43 4.63 42.56
CA SER A 200 11.15 5.31 42.77
C SER A 200 10.36 5.35 41.47
N GLU A 201 9.07 5.03 41.55
CA GLU A 201 8.18 5.08 40.38
C GLU A 201 8.00 6.52 39.89
N VAL A 202 8.27 6.72 38.59
CA VAL A 202 8.04 7.98 37.89
C VAL A 202 6.55 8.13 37.62
N ARG A 203 5.96 9.24 38.08
CA ARG A 203 4.56 9.60 37.81
C ARG A 203 4.48 10.95 37.12
N LEU A 204 3.89 10.97 35.94
CA LEU A 204 3.81 12.17 35.10
C LEU A 204 2.39 12.41 34.62
N ASN A 205 1.94 13.66 34.78
CA ASN A 205 0.79 14.21 34.09
C ASN A 205 1.30 15.18 33.03
N THR A 206 0.95 14.93 31.78
CA THR A 206 1.39 15.73 30.64
C THR A 206 0.23 16.57 30.12
N GLU A 207 0.49 17.87 29.91
CA GLU A 207 -0.42 18.77 29.23
C GLU A 207 -0.29 18.59 27.72
N TYR A 208 -1.38 18.22 27.06
CA TYR A 208 -1.53 18.13 25.61
C TYR A 208 -2.47 19.23 25.12
N SER A 209 -2.53 19.47 23.80
CA SER A 209 -3.37 20.53 23.21
C SER A 209 -4.85 20.50 23.64
N ASP A 210 -5.37 19.32 23.97
CA ASP A 210 -6.79 19.09 24.23
C ASP A 210 -7.11 18.71 25.68
N THR A 211 -6.13 18.19 26.43
CA THR A 211 -6.34 17.73 27.81
C THR A 211 -5.02 17.51 28.54
N THR A 212 -5.07 17.37 29.86
CA THR A 212 -3.97 16.84 30.66
C THR A 212 -4.24 15.36 30.95
N MET A 213 -3.26 14.50 30.68
CA MET A 213 -3.40 13.05 30.89
C MET A 213 -2.22 12.50 31.71
N THR A 214 -2.49 11.47 32.51
CA THR A 214 -1.43 10.62 33.06
C THR A 214 -0.68 9.98 31.91
N SER A 215 0.60 10.34 31.73
CA SER A 215 1.45 9.80 30.67
C SER A 215 2.40 8.72 31.15
N VAL A 216 2.65 8.67 32.47
CA VAL A 216 3.36 7.58 33.17
C VAL A 216 2.70 7.41 34.55
N PRO A 217 2.28 6.18 34.93
CA PRO A 217 2.28 4.96 34.14
C PRO A 217 1.20 4.96 33.03
N VAL A 218 1.28 4.00 32.11
CA VAL A 218 0.22 3.69 31.15
C VAL A 218 -0.31 2.29 31.47
N GLU A 219 -1.58 2.20 31.87
CA GLU A 219 -2.14 0.98 32.46
C GLU A 219 -3.27 0.38 31.62
N HIS A 220 -3.39 -0.95 31.66
CA HIS A 220 -4.46 -1.73 31.04
C HIS A 220 -4.69 -1.38 29.56
N ARG A 221 -3.61 -1.25 28.78
CA ARG A 221 -3.69 -0.94 27.35
C ARG A 221 -3.47 -2.18 26.50
N SER A 222 -4.18 -2.24 25.37
CA SER A 222 -3.97 -3.20 24.28
C SER A 222 -3.66 -2.45 22.98
N PRO A 223 -2.92 -3.07 22.04
CA PRO A 223 -2.80 -2.58 20.68
C PRO A 223 -4.15 -2.65 19.96
N ARG A 224 -4.19 -2.19 18.70
CA ARG A 224 -5.28 -2.60 17.80
C ARG A 224 -5.01 -4.03 17.30
N LEU A 225 -6.01 -4.61 16.64
CA LEU A 225 -5.99 -5.96 16.03
C LEU A 225 -4.59 -6.38 15.52
N GLY A 226 -4.13 -7.60 15.76
CA GLY A 226 -2.88 -8.10 15.14
C GLY A 226 -1.58 -7.43 15.61
N GLY A 227 -1.60 -6.77 16.78
CA GLY A 227 -0.40 -6.33 17.48
C GLY A 227 -0.02 -4.87 17.28
N GLY A 228 0.90 -4.39 18.12
CA GLY A 228 1.27 -2.98 18.20
C GLY A 228 2.25 -2.69 19.32
N VAL A 229 2.67 -1.43 19.40
CA VAL A 229 3.57 -0.92 20.44
C VAL A 229 2.77 -0.05 21.39
N ILE A 230 2.68 -0.45 22.66
CA ILE A 230 2.16 0.37 23.75
C ILE A 230 3.32 1.14 24.35
N TYR A 231 3.10 2.38 24.78
CA TYR A 231 4.15 3.18 25.37
C TYR A 231 3.64 4.15 26.43
N ALA A 232 4.51 4.47 27.37
CA ALA A 232 4.40 5.57 28.31
C ALA A 232 5.23 6.76 27.81
N HIS A 233 4.65 7.97 27.84
CA HIS A 233 5.31 9.18 27.36
C HIS A 233 6.01 9.89 28.52
N LEU A 234 7.34 9.80 28.53
CA LEU A 234 8.21 10.49 29.46
C LEU A 234 8.58 11.85 28.86
N ASN A 235 8.35 12.92 29.60
CA ASN A 235 8.83 14.25 29.23
C ASN A 235 9.20 15.04 30.49
N ASN A 236 9.92 16.14 30.29
CA ASN A 236 10.33 17.05 31.36
C ASN A 236 11.09 16.39 32.53
N LEU A 237 11.68 15.21 32.30
CA LEU A 237 12.50 14.49 33.27
C LEU A 237 13.94 15.03 33.28
N PRO A 238 14.67 14.94 34.41
CA PRO A 238 16.11 15.17 34.40
C PRO A 238 16.84 14.10 33.56
N ALA A 239 18.06 14.41 33.13
CA ALA A 239 18.97 13.37 32.65
C ALA A 239 19.35 12.46 33.83
N GLY A 240 19.45 11.16 33.60
CA GLY A 240 19.67 10.21 34.67
C GLY A 240 19.46 8.76 34.24
N LYS A 241 19.45 7.85 35.21
CA LYS A 241 19.19 6.44 34.96
C LYS A 241 17.73 6.11 35.18
N TYR A 242 17.18 5.32 34.26
CA TYR A 242 15.79 4.90 34.26
C TYR A 242 15.71 3.44 33.85
N ARG A 243 14.69 2.73 34.34
CA ARG A 243 14.35 1.38 33.89
C ARG A 243 12.85 1.26 33.69
N VAL A 244 12.45 0.29 32.88
CA VAL A 244 11.05 -0.01 32.60
C VAL A 244 10.62 -1.26 33.34
N ARG A 245 9.39 -1.22 33.84
CA ARG A 245 8.71 -2.36 34.45
C ARG A 245 7.41 -2.60 33.68
N VAL A 246 7.24 -3.83 33.19
CA VAL A 246 6.09 -4.21 32.37
C VAL A 246 5.31 -5.29 33.11
N LYS A 247 4.00 -5.08 33.24
CA LYS A 247 3.08 -6.02 33.86
C LYS A 247 2.09 -6.54 32.82
N ALA A 248 1.95 -7.85 32.75
CA ALA A 248 0.91 -8.51 31.99
C ALA A 248 -0.44 -8.38 32.70
N GLU A 249 -1.41 -7.69 32.10
CA GLU A 249 -2.78 -7.60 32.66
C GLU A 249 -3.67 -8.76 32.20
N THR A 250 -3.24 -9.42 31.13
CA THR A 250 -3.75 -10.69 30.61
C THR A 250 -2.55 -11.50 30.13
N ASP A 251 -2.73 -12.79 29.82
CA ASP A 251 -1.71 -13.56 29.11
C ASP A 251 -1.29 -12.82 27.84
N CYS A 252 0.01 -12.62 27.66
CA CYS A 252 0.53 -11.79 26.57
C CYS A 252 1.86 -12.31 26.01
N LEU A 253 2.07 -12.01 24.73
CA LEU A 253 3.33 -12.26 24.03
C LEU A 253 3.99 -10.90 23.77
N VAL A 254 5.06 -10.62 24.52
CA VAL A 254 5.83 -9.38 24.49
C VAL A 254 7.11 -9.63 23.70
N ASP A 255 7.35 -8.83 22.67
CA ASP A 255 8.44 -9.07 21.73
C ASP A 255 9.61 -8.10 21.93
N GLN A 256 9.33 -6.80 22.07
CA GLN A 256 10.38 -5.80 22.25
C GLN A 256 10.02 -4.79 23.34
N ILE A 257 10.94 -4.51 24.26
CA ILE A 257 10.78 -3.49 25.29
C ILE A 257 11.99 -2.54 25.29
N ASP A 258 11.79 -1.23 25.29
CA ASP A 258 12.90 -0.26 25.28
C ASP A 258 12.49 1.11 25.86
N ILE A 259 13.46 2.00 26.11
CA ILE A 259 13.22 3.43 26.31
C ILE A 259 14.02 4.20 25.25
N ARG A 260 13.33 4.95 24.38
CA ARG A 260 13.94 5.58 23.20
C ARG A 260 13.68 7.08 23.13
N PRO A 261 14.60 7.87 22.54
CA PRO A 261 14.32 9.27 22.20
C PRO A 261 13.13 9.34 21.24
N ALA A 262 12.20 10.25 21.49
CA ALA A 262 10.99 10.39 20.71
C ALA A 262 10.80 11.81 20.14
N MET A 263 10.04 11.91 19.04
CA MET A 263 9.56 13.17 18.46
C MET A 263 10.62 14.13 17.92
N ASP A 264 11.77 13.61 17.48
CA ASP A 264 12.81 14.42 16.84
C ASP A 264 12.60 14.56 15.33
N ALA A 265 12.94 15.74 14.80
CA ALA A 265 13.03 16.01 13.37
C ALA A 265 14.46 16.43 12.97
N GLY A 266 15.02 15.85 11.91
CA GLY A 266 16.25 16.35 11.30
C GLY A 266 16.10 17.81 10.85
N ILE A 267 15.01 18.08 10.11
CA ILE A 267 14.62 19.42 9.67
C ILE A 267 13.13 19.65 10.00
N GLY A 268 12.82 20.74 10.70
CA GLY A 268 11.46 21.19 10.99
C GLY A 268 11.06 22.44 10.21
N ILE A 269 9.84 22.46 9.68
CA ILE A 269 9.19 23.64 9.08
C ILE A 269 7.85 23.87 9.78
N VAL A 270 7.81 24.80 10.73
CA VAL A 270 6.74 24.83 11.74
C VAL A 270 5.68 25.87 11.36
N GLY A 271 4.49 25.42 10.95
CA GLY A 271 3.31 26.28 10.84
C GLY A 271 2.59 26.44 12.18
N ASN A 272 2.11 25.32 12.71
CA ASN A 272 1.65 25.17 14.09
C ASN A 272 2.29 23.90 14.68
N THR A 273 2.50 23.85 15.98
CA THR A 273 2.80 22.59 16.65
C THR A 273 1.52 21.80 16.88
N HIS A 274 1.64 20.48 16.93
CA HIS A 274 0.55 19.60 17.32
C HIS A 274 0.99 18.85 18.58
N PRO A 275 0.86 19.48 19.77
CA PRO A 275 1.37 18.95 21.03
C PRO A 275 0.43 17.84 21.56
N VAL A 276 0.31 16.77 20.78
CA VAL A 276 -0.32 15.50 21.13
C VAL A 276 0.77 14.43 21.10
N GLY A 277 0.76 13.51 22.05
CA GLY A 277 1.78 12.46 22.10
C GLY A 277 1.49 11.32 23.05
N HIS A 278 0.28 11.27 23.60
CA HIS A 278 -0.19 10.16 24.43
C HIS A 278 -0.49 8.94 23.55
N TYR A 279 -0.39 7.73 24.11
CA TYR A 279 -0.74 6.48 23.43
C TYR A 279 -2.12 6.56 22.76
N ASP A 280 -3.12 7.02 23.51
CA ASP A 280 -4.51 7.13 23.04
C ASP A 280 -4.63 8.12 21.84
N HIS A 281 -3.80 9.17 21.76
CA HIS A 281 -3.81 10.08 20.61
C HIS A 281 -3.37 9.39 19.32
N LEU A 282 -2.28 8.61 19.38
CA LEU A 282 -1.81 7.86 18.20
C LEU A 282 -2.73 6.69 17.88
N TYR A 283 -3.30 6.05 18.90
CA TYR A 283 -4.34 5.05 18.72
C TYR A 283 -5.52 5.64 17.93
N GLU A 284 -5.86 6.91 18.14
CA GLU A 284 -6.89 7.65 17.42
C GLU A 284 -6.42 8.29 16.10
N ASN A 285 -5.20 8.00 15.64
CA ASN A 285 -4.56 8.59 14.45
C ASN A 285 -4.42 10.12 14.51
N ARG A 286 -4.29 10.71 15.70
CA ARG A 286 -4.04 12.14 15.83
C ARG A 286 -2.59 12.44 15.47
N HIS A 287 -2.41 13.43 14.60
CA HIS A 287 -1.10 13.83 14.10
C HIS A 287 -0.31 14.58 15.19
N SER A 288 0.85 14.03 15.54
CA SER A 288 1.81 14.63 16.48
C SER A 288 2.92 15.34 15.71
N ALA A 289 3.24 16.57 16.11
CA ALA A 289 4.33 17.32 15.50
C ALA A 289 4.89 18.34 16.50
N PHE A 290 6.22 18.36 16.65
CA PHE A 290 6.94 19.38 17.41
C PHE A 290 6.49 19.53 18.88
N PHE A 291 6.15 18.43 19.57
CA PHE A 291 5.71 18.45 20.97
C PHE A 291 6.72 19.18 21.88
N ASP A 292 7.99 18.76 21.86
CA ASP A 292 9.09 19.36 22.63
C ASP A 292 9.41 20.81 22.23
N TYR A 293 8.87 21.28 21.12
CA TYR A 293 9.09 22.61 20.56
C TYR A 293 7.80 23.44 20.57
N THR A 294 6.91 23.18 21.54
CA THR A 294 5.68 23.94 21.75
C THR A 294 5.88 24.97 22.87
N GLY A 295 5.68 26.25 22.57
CA GLY A 295 5.73 27.34 23.54
C GLY A 295 4.37 27.63 24.20
N ASP A 296 3.28 27.47 23.45
CA ASP A 296 1.90 27.61 23.94
C ASP A 296 1.06 26.40 23.48
N VAL A 297 0.82 25.49 24.40
CA VAL A 297 0.10 24.22 24.15
C VAL A 297 -1.35 24.47 23.72
N SER A 298 -2.00 25.47 24.31
CA SER A 298 -3.41 25.80 24.03
C SER A 298 -3.64 26.31 22.60
N LYS A 299 -2.61 26.90 21.99
CA LYS A 299 -2.65 27.43 20.62
C LYS A 299 -1.92 26.55 19.61
N GLY A 300 -1.17 25.54 20.08
CA GLY A 300 -0.23 24.81 19.23
C GLY A 300 0.78 25.76 18.59
N ALA A 301 1.33 26.71 19.36
CA ALA A 301 2.30 27.67 18.85
C ALA A 301 3.73 27.26 19.25
N PRO A 302 4.71 27.37 18.33
CA PRO A 302 6.11 27.20 18.70
C PRO A 302 6.57 28.32 19.65
N PRO A 303 7.67 28.16 20.39
CA PRO A 303 8.29 29.25 21.14
C PRO A 303 8.84 30.31 20.19
N ASP A 304 9.02 31.54 20.69
CA ASP A 304 9.53 32.69 19.91
C ASP A 304 10.89 32.44 19.24
N SER A 305 11.66 31.48 19.75
CA SER A 305 12.95 31.08 19.18
C SER A 305 12.82 30.26 17.90
N ILE A 306 11.63 29.76 17.54
CA ILE A 306 11.38 28.95 16.34
C ILE A 306 10.43 29.72 15.42
N PRO A 307 10.76 29.87 14.13
CA PRO A 307 9.95 30.64 13.21
C PRO A 307 8.60 29.96 13.00
N ARG A 308 7.52 30.75 13.12
CA ARG A 308 6.18 30.32 12.73
C ARG A 308 5.94 30.65 11.26
N VAL A 309 5.79 29.62 10.44
CA VAL A 309 5.72 29.71 8.98
C VAL A 309 4.27 29.77 8.51
N GLU A 310 3.89 30.91 7.94
CA GLU A 310 2.54 31.17 7.45
C GLU A 310 2.51 31.66 5.99
N GLY A 311 1.40 31.36 5.31
CA GLY A 311 1.14 31.76 3.92
C GLY A 311 1.84 30.89 2.88
N LYS A 312 1.56 31.19 1.61
CA LYS A 312 2.18 30.52 0.46
C LYS A 312 3.68 30.81 0.39
N GLY A 313 4.46 29.79 0.04
CA GLY A 313 5.90 29.91 -0.15
C GLY A 313 6.53 28.56 -0.52
N THR A 314 7.85 28.53 -0.60
CA THR A 314 8.62 27.31 -0.89
C THR A 314 9.77 27.12 0.08
N VAL A 315 10.10 25.88 0.42
CA VAL A 315 11.36 25.53 1.10
C VAL A 315 12.07 24.48 0.28
N THR A 316 13.29 24.77 -0.17
CA THR A 316 14.10 23.84 -0.97
C THR A 316 15.19 23.23 -0.10
N ILE A 317 15.34 21.91 -0.11
CA ILE A 317 16.40 21.17 0.58
C ILE A 317 17.08 20.28 -0.45
N LYS A 318 18.41 20.37 -0.58
CA LYS A 318 19.13 19.65 -1.64
C LYS A 318 20.53 19.18 -1.30
N ASN A 319 21.03 18.21 -2.08
CA ASN A 319 22.44 17.80 -2.17
C ASN A 319 23.08 17.31 -0.86
N GLY A 320 22.57 16.28 -0.20
CA GLY A 320 23.26 15.72 0.97
C GLY A 320 22.46 14.70 1.74
N VAL A 321 22.82 14.51 3.02
CA VAL A 321 22.27 13.45 3.86
C VAL A 321 21.59 14.02 5.10
N ILE A 322 20.43 13.47 5.46
CA ILE A 322 19.78 13.66 6.76
C ILE A 322 19.72 12.29 7.43
N ARG A 323 20.23 12.17 8.64
CA ARG A 323 20.39 10.87 9.31
C ARG A 323 19.97 10.91 10.77
N SER A 324 19.11 9.98 11.16
CA SER A 324 18.90 9.65 12.59
C SER A 324 20.15 8.95 13.12
N ALA A 325 20.74 9.47 14.19
CA ALA A 325 21.91 8.85 14.82
C ALA A 325 21.53 7.76 15.84
N ALA A 326 20.29 7.78 16.35
CA ALA A 326 19.73 6.75 17.21
C ALA A 326 18.47 6.10 16.60
N ARG A 327 18.10 4.92 17.11
CA ARG A 327 16.79 4.33 16.85
C ARG A 327 15.75 5.07 17.68
N GLY A 328 14.91 5.86 17.02
CA GLY A 328 13.90 6.69 17.68
C GLY A 328 12.52 6.03 17.78
N VAL A 329 11.56 6.79 18.30
CA VAL A 329 10.13 6.51 18.14
C VAL A 329 9.42 7.79 17.71
N LEU A 330 8.54 7.70 16.70
CA LEU A 330 7.97 8.89 16.06
C LEU A 330 9.06 9.91 15.70
N SER A 331 10.01 9.51 14.87
CA SER A 331 11.10 10.40 14.44
C SER A 331 10.99 10.70 12.96
N TRP A 332 11.44 11.89 12.57
CA TRP A 332 11.32 12.38 11.20
C TRP A 332 12.66 12.84 10.64
N GLY A 333 12.99 12.48 9.40
CA GLY A 333 14.05 13.17 8.68
C GLY A 333 13.67 14.64 8.44
N ILE A 334 12.46 14.84 7.89
CA ILE A 334 11.86 16.16 7.67
C ILE A 334 10.41 16.12 8.16
N GLN A 335 10.02 17.09 8.98
CA GLN A 335 8.62 17.30 9.35
C GLN A 335 8.19 18.73 9.01
N SER A 336 6.97 18.89 8.48
CA SER A 336 6.37 20.20 8.22
C SER A 336 4.91 20.26 8.64
N THR A 337 4.54 21.37 9.28
CA THR A 337 3.15 21.74 9.57
C THR A 337 2.70 23.01 8.85
N ALA A 338 3.53 23.55 7.95
CA ALA A 338 3.21 24.71 7.14
C ALA A 338 2.38 24.31 5.90
N GLU A 339 1.05 24.25 6.06
CA GLU A 339 0.09 23.74 5.05
C GLU A 339 0.18 24.41 3.67
N GLU A 340 0.55 25.69 3.63
CA GLU A 340 0.63 26.47 2.39
C GLU A 340 2.02 26.52 1.75
N VAL A 341 3.04 25.95 2.40
CA VAL A 341 4.42 25.95 1.92
C VAL A 341 4.71 24.63 1.21
N ARG A 342 5.19 24.73 -0.04
CA ARG A 342 5.66 23.55 -0.78
C ARG A 342 7.09 23.22 -0.38
N VAL A 343 7.32 21.98 0.02
CA VAL A 343 8.68 21.47 0.24
C VAL A 343 9.23 20.92 -1.07
N ILE A 344 10.44 21.31 -1.44
CA ILE A 344 11.15 20.83 -2.64
C ILE A 344 12.37 20.06 -2.17
N LEU A 345 12.42 18.76 -2.46
CA LEU A 345 13.56 17.89 -2.17
C LEU A 345 14.24 17.50 -3.48
N ASP A 346 15.53 17.76 -3.57
CA ASP A 346 16.32 17.49 -4.78
C ASP A 346 17.68 16.88 -4.41
N ASN A 347 17.93 15.65 -4.85
CA ASN A 347 19.19 14.95 -4.56
C ASN A 347 19.50 14.85 -3.05
N VAL A 348 18.50 14.45 -2.25
CA VAL A 348 18.63 14.27 -0.79
C VAL A 348 18.53 12.80 -0.44
N LYS A 349 19.42 12.33 0.44
CA LYS A 349 19.32 11.02 1.07
C LYS A 349 18.86 11.15 2.51
N ILE A 350 17.82 10.43 2.89
CA ILE A 350 17.34 10.38 4.27
C ILE A 350 17.48 8.96 4.80
N VAL A 351 18.12 8.82 5.96
CA VAL A 351 18.30 7.55 6.66
C VAL A 351 17.69 7.68 8.05
N THR A 352 16.67 6.90 8.34
CA THR A 352 16.02 6.90 9.66
C THR A 352 15.74 5.48 10.13
N SER A 353 15.66 5.28 11.44
CA SER A 353 15.43 3.98 12.04
C SER A 353 14.67 4.10 13.36
N GLY A 354 13.84 3.09 13.66
CA GLY A 354 13.02 3.05 14.87
C GLY A 354 11.54 2.84 14.59
N ILE A 355 10.73 2.79 15.66
CA ILE A 355 9.29 2.55 15.56
C ILE A 355 8.59 3.82 15.06
N ASN A 356 7.76 3.71 14.03
CA ASN A 356 7.16 4.87 13.35
C ASN A 356 8.22 5.91 12.90
N ALA A 357 9.42 5.46 12.52
CA ALA A 357 10.42 6.32 11.90
C ALA A 357 9.99 6.68 10.47
N VAL A 358 9.97 7.98 10.15
CA VAL A 358 9.51 8.54 8.88
C VAL A 358 10.61 9.38 8.26
N ALA A 359 10.83 9.28 6.95
CA ALA A 359 11.82 10.12 6.29
C ALA A 359 11.27 11.53 6.04
N VAL A 360 10.03 11.64 5.57
CA VAL A 360 9.37 12.91 5.23
C VAL A 360 7.91 12.88 5.66
N ASP A 361 7.48 13.85 6.47
CA ASP A 361 6.08 14.10 6.83
C ASP A 361 5.75 15.57 6.56
N VAL A 362 5.08 15.85 5.44
CA VAL A 362 4.82 17.22 4.98
C VAL A 362 3.46 17.33 4.30
N PRO A 363 2.83 18.51 4.26
CA PRO A 363 1.55 18.69 3.59
C PRO A 363 1.60 18.37 2.09
N HIS A 364 2.61 18.87 1.38
CA HIS A 364 2.78 18.58 -0.04
C HIS A 364 4.22 18.88 -0.48
N ALA A 365 4.70 18.17 -1.49
CA ALA A 365 6.09 18.29 -1.92
C ALA A 365 6.31 18.06 -3.42
N THR A 366 7.44 18.56 -3.91
CA THR A 366 8.09 18.08 -5.13
C THR A 366 9.38 17.38 -4.71
N ILE A 367 9.47 16.08 -4.97
CA ILE A 367 10.60 15.24 -4.57
C ILE A 367 11.22 14.66 -5.84
N THR A 368 12.52 14.91 -6.04
CA THR A 368 13.26 14.36 -7.16
C THR A 368 14.63 13.86 -6.76
N GLN A 369 15.11 12.83 -7.47
CA GLN A 369 16.48 12.29 -7.33
C GLN A 369 16.86 11.93 -5.89
N SER A 370 15.90 11.58 -5.05
CA SER A 370 16.11 11.41 -3.61
C SER A 370 16.12 9.93 -3.21
N THR A 371 16.74 9.62 -2.08
CA THR A 371 16.81 8.25 -1.55
C THR A 371 16.32 8.19 -0.11
N PHE A 372 15.39 7.29 0.17
CA PHE A 372 14.83 7.08 1.49
C PHE A 372 15.20 5.69 1.98
N ARG A 373 15.88 5.59 3.12
CA ARG A 373 16.21 4.32 3.79
C ARG A 373 15.62 4.34 5.18
N VAL A 374 14.60 3.52 5.38
CA VAL A 374 13.79 3.53 6.60
C VAL A 374 13.82 2.14 7.22
N ASP A 375 14.55 1.98 8.32
CA ASP A 375 14.48 0.79 9.17
C ASP A 375 13.38 0.98 10.21
N ASN A 376 12.13 0.69 9.81
CA ASN A 376 10.96 0.79 10.67
C ASN A 376 10.39 -0.62 10.88
N PRO A 377 10.80 -1.36 11.93
CA PRO A 377 10.50 -2.78 12.06
C PRO A 377 9.03 -3.06 12.39
N PHE A 378 8.31 -2.08 12.98
CA PHE A 378 6.89 -2.20 13.30
C PHE A 378 6.28 -0.81 13.59
N ILE A 379 4.96 -0.72 13.68
CA ILE A 379 4.24 0.53 13.98
C ILE A 379 3.32 0.44 15.19
N ILE A 380 3.14 1.58 15.85
CA ILE A 380 2.24 1.74 17.01
C ILE A 380 0.79 1.46 16.62
N ASN A 381 0.35 1.98 15.47
CA ASN A 381 -1.01 1.82 14.98
C ASN A 381 -1.02 1.65 13.45
N ARG A 382 -1.39 0.45 13.00
CA ARG A 382 -1.42 0.08 11.57
C ARG A 382 -2.72 0.39 10.84
N HIS A 383 -3.76 0.85 11.53
CA HIS A 383 -5.03 1.17 10.87
C HIS A 383 -5.07 2.60 10.32
N GLY A 384 -4.02 3.39 10.54
CA GLY A 384 -3.87 4.71 9.94
C GLY A 384 -3.20 4.64 8.57
N SER A 385 -3.45 5.66 7.73
CA SER A 385 -2.68 5.92 6.51
C SER A 385 -1.52 6.89 6.82
N GLN A 386 -0.86 6.69 7.95
CA GLN A 386 0.23 7.52 8.49
C GLN A 386 1.48 6.64 8.64
N PHE A 387 2.64 7.26 8.84
CA PHE A 387 3.91 6.56 9.11
C PHE A 387 4.46 5.71 7.95
N TYR A 388 4.12 6.07 6.72
CA TYR A 388 4.89 5.65 5.54
C TYR A 388 6.25 6.35 5.59
N ALA A 389 7.26 5.80 4.89
CA ALA A 389 8.58 6.43 4.81
C ALA A 389 8.47 7.89 4.31
N VAL A 390 7.56 8.15 3.36
CA VAL A 390 7.18 9.50 2.93
C VAL A 390 5.66 9.66 3.04
N ASP A 391 5.20 10.58 3.89
CA ASP A 391 3.80 10.93 4.10
C ASP A 391 3.50 12.35 3.58
N LEU A 392 2.80 12.42 2.45
CA LEU A 392 2.34 13.65 1.82
C LEU A 392 0.85 13.87 2.19
N ARG A 393 0.65 14.44 3.38
CA ARG A 393 -0.62 14.37 4.11
C ARG A 393 -1.66 15.43 3.72
N GLY A 394 -1.29 16.46 2.97
CA GLY A 394 -2.15 17.57 2.59
C GLY A 394 -2.95 17.28 1.32
N GLY A 395 -3.98 18.10 1.08
CA GLY A 395 -4.87 17.97 -0.09
C GLY A 395 -4.33 18.55 -1.40
N ARG A 396 -3.11 19.11 -1.41
CA ARG A 396 -2.52 19.73 -2.62
C ARG A 396 -1.68 18.72 -3.39
N ALA A 397 -1.73 18.82 -4.73
CA ALA A 397 -0.95 17.98 -5.62
C ALA A 397 0.55 17.96 -5.26
N SER A 398 1.11 16.75 -5.26
CA SER A 398 2.53 16.50 -5.06
C SER A 398 3.14 15.76 -6.25
N GLU A 399 4.44 15.84 -6.41
CA GLU A 399 5.19 15.12 -7.44
C GLU A 399 6.38 14.39 -6.82
N VAL A 400 6.52 13.10 -7.11
CA VAL A 400 7.62 12.26 -6.64
C VAL A 400 8.22 11.55 -7.84
N SER A 401 9.48 11.85 -8.15
CA SER A 401 10.14 11.34 -9.35
C SER A 401 11.59 10.92 -9.14
N PHE A 402 12.06 9.98 -9.96
CA PHE A 402 13.49 9.60 -10.04
C PHE A 402 14.11 9.24 -8.67
N SER A 403 13.31 8.74 -7.73
CA SER A 403 13.71 8.50 -6.35
C SER A 403 13.68 7.02 -5.98
N ALA A 404 14.40 6.64 -4.93
CA ALA A 404 14.49 5.26 -4.47
C ALA A 404 14.06 5.12 -3.01
N PHE A 405 13.25 4.11 -2.72
CA PHE A 405 12.70 3.83 -1.40
C PHE A 405 13.12 2.43 -0.96
N TYR A 406 13.74 2.34 0.22
CA TYR A 406 14.24 1.10 0.79
C TYR A 406 13.69 0.94 2.21
N GLY A 407 13.02 -0.19 2.45
CA GLY A 407 12.42 -0.55 3.73
C GLY A 407 11.15 0.26 4.04
N GLY A 408 10.91 0.45 5.34
CA GLY A 408 9.68 0.98 5.89
C GLY A 408 8.58 -0.09 5.97
N GLN A 409 7.51 0.23 6.69
CA GLN A 409 6.30 -0.59 6.64
C GLN A 409 5.51 -0.32 5.36
N GLY A 410 5.57 0.91 4.84
CA GLY A 410 5.13 1.32 3.51
C GLY A 410 6.03 2.47 3.03
N CYS A 411 6.19 2.66 1.72
CA CYS A 411 7.17 3.61 1.21
C CYS A 411 6.60 5.03 1.02
N LEU A 412 5.44 5.17 0.39
CA LEU A 412 4.86 6.47 0.05
C LEU A 412 3.34 6.49 0.24
N VAL A 413 2.82 7.52 0.90
CA VAL A 413 1.40 7.89 0.85
C VAL A 413 1.26 9.32 0.34
N PHE A 414 0.27 9.54 -0.52
CA PHE A 414 -0.10 10.89 -0.98
C PHE A 414 -1.61 11.08 -0.98
N LYS A 415 -2.07 12.22 -0.48
CA LYS A 415 -3.51 12.55 -0.32
C LYS A 415 -3.99 13.66 -1.24
N GLY A 416 -3.05 14.40 -1.86
CA GLY A 416 -3.38 15.47 -2.79
C GLY A 416 -3.88 14.95 -4.14
N GLU A 417 -4.99 15.51 -4.61
CA GLU A 417 -5.52 15.22 -5.95
C GLU A 417 -4.52 15.58 -7.05
N TYR A 418 -4.61 14.91 -8.20
CA TYR A 418 -3.75 15.15 -9.37
C TYR A 418 -2.25 15.04 -9.08
N SER A 419 -1.87 14.24 -8.09
CA SER A 419 -0.47 13.96 -7.79
C SER A 419 0.15 13.06 -8.85
N ARG A 420 1.48 13.14 -8.98
CA ARG A 420 2.26 12.35 -9.97
C ARG A 420 3.37 11.60 -9.27
N VAL A 421 3.43 10.29 -9.48
CA VAL A 421 4.49 9.42 -8.94
C VAL A 421 5.09 8.62 -10.09
N HIS A 422 6.33 8.92 -10.48
CA HIS A 422 6.91 8.27 -11.65
C HIS A 422 8.43 8.09 -11.66
N ASN A 423 8.93 7.09 -12.39
CA ASN A 423 10.36 6.81 -12.50
C ASN A 423 11.04 6.53 -11.15
N ASN A 424 10.32 5.96 -10.17
CA ASN A 424 10.86 5.61 -8.87
C ASN A 424 11.11 4.10 -8.74
N PHE A 425 11.94 3.75 -7.76
CA PHE A 425 12.19 2.37 -7.32
C PHE A 425 11.67 2.16 -5.89
N PHE A 426 10.89 1.10 -5.67
CA PHE A 426 10.30 0.77 -4.38
C PHE A 426 10.67 -0.65 -3.94
N GLU A 427 11.42 -0.75 -2.83
CA GLU A 427 11.78 -1.99 -2.14
C GLU A 427 11.21 -1.92 -0.71
N ASN A 428 9.92 -2.21 -0.57
CA ASN A 428 9.20 -2.17 0.71
C ASN A 428 9.56 -3.38 1.59
N HIS A 429 9.50 -3.22 2.91
CA HIS A 429 9.70 -4.30 3.90
C HIS A 429 8.53 -4.33 4.90
N GLN A 430 7.35 -4.57 4.34
CA GLN A 430 6.07 -4.56 5.03
C GLN A 430 5.87 -5.81 5.89
N LYS A 431 5.84 -5.64 7.20
CA LYS A 431 5.45 -6.67 8.18
C LYS A 431 4.03 -6.48 8.71
N VAL A 432 3.51 -5.26 8.65
CA VAL A 432 2.13 -4.92 9.02
C VAL A 432 1.23 -4.84 7.80
N THR A 433 -0.06 -5.07 7.99
CA THR A 433 -1.00 -5.11 6.87
C THR A 433 -1.37 -3.70 6.39
N ASN A 434 -1.87 -3.61 5.15
CA ASN A 434 -2.32 -2.37 4.49
C ASN A 434 -1.24 -1.28 4.26
N HIS A 435 0.02 -1.50 4.63
CA HIS A 435 1.11 -0.57 4.32
C HIS A 435 1.81 -0.95 3.01
N TYR A 436 1.12 -0.70 1.89
CA TYR A 436 1.64 -0.97 0.55
C TYR A 436 2.88 -0.10 0.23
N SER A 437 3.64 -0.45 -0.82
CA SER A 437 4.73 0.41 -1.30
C SER A 437 4.20 1.81 -1.61
N ILE A 438 3.01 1.91 -2.22
CA ILE A 438 2.26 3.15 -2.36
C ILE A 438 0.84 3.01 -1.84
N MET A 439 0.40 3.96 -1.01
CA MET A 439 -1.00 4.21 -0.70
C MET A 439 -1.49 5.44 -1.48
N ALA A 440 -2.31 5.20 -2.50
CA ALA A 440 -2.77 6.21 -3.43
C ALA A 440 -4.11 6.81 -2.97
N MET A 441 -4.06 8.04 -2.44
CA MET A 441 -5.23 8.70 -1.83
C MET A 441 -5.62 10.04 -2.47
N GLY A 442 -5.04 10.37 -3.62
CA GLY A 442 -5.38 11.57 -4.39
C GLY A 442 -6.17 11.21 -5.64
N ASP A 443 -7.42 11.65 -5.75
CA ASP A 443 -8.23 11.45 -6.97
C ASP A 443 -7.55 12.05 -8.20
N GLY A 444 -7.75 11.43 -9.38
CA GLY A 444 -7.19 11.93 -10.64
C GLY A 444 -5.66 11.85 -10.77
N SER A 445 -4.99 11.19 -9.82
CA SER A 445 -3.53 11.07 -9.79
C SER A 445 -3.00 10.05 -10.79
N GLN A 446 -1.70 10.13 -11.06
CA GLN A 446 -1.01 9.26 -12.01
C GLN A 446 0.20 8.58 -11.36
N ILE A 447 0.33 7.27 -11.54
CA ILE A 447 1.45 6.45 -11.06
C ILE A 447 2.02 5.68 -12.24
N PHE A 448 3.21 6.03 -12.73
CA PHE A 448 3.73 5.46 -13.97
C PHE A 448 5.24 5.31 -14.06
N GLU A 449 5.72 4.37 -14.86
CA GLU A 449 7.17 4.15 -15.09
C GLU A 449 7.95 3.86 -13.80
N ASN A 450 7.31 3.31 -12.77
CA ASN A 450 7.97 2.91 -11.53
C ASN A 450 8.31 1.40 -11.54
N VAL A 451 9.26 1.02 -10.69
CA VAL A 451 9.64 -0.38 -10.43
C VAL A 451 9.33 -0.72 -8.98
N PHE A 452 8.60 -1.81 -8.78
CA PHE A 452 8.21 -2.34 -7.48
C PHE A 452 8.82 -3.74 -7.29
N GLU A 453 9.79 -3.84 -6.39
CA GLU A 453 10.50 -5.06 -6.05
C GLU A 453 10.58 -5.16 -4.51
N PRO A 454 9.43 -5.29 -3.80
CA PRO A 454 9.43 -5.35 -2.34
C PRO A 454 10.19 -6.57 -1.83
N GLU A 455 10.97 -6.39 -0.76
CA GLU A 455 11.57 -7.49 0.00
C GLU A 455 10.45 -8.34 0.63
N ILE A 456 9.50 -7.66 1.26
CA ILE A 456 8.24 -8.21 1.75
C ILE A 456 7.16 -7.16 1.54
N GLY A 457 6.02 -7.53 0.96
CA GLY A 457 4.86 -6.64 0.88
C GLY A 457 4.32 -6.43 -0.51
N SER A 458 3.36 -5.51 -0.58
CA SER A 458 2.56 -5.26 -1.78
C SER A 458 2.99 -3.99 -2.52
N GLY A 459 2.56 -3.87 -3.79
CA GLY A 459 2.84 -2.71 -4.64
C GLY A 459 1.99 -1.50 -4.28
N ILE A 460 0.81 -1.34 -4.91
CA ILE A 460 -0.05 -0.15 -4.77
C ILE A 460 -1.40 -0.51 -4.15
N GLU A 461 -1.91 0.31 -3.23
CA GLU A 461 -3.31 0.28 -2.80
C GLU A 461 -4.04 1.56 -3.20
N ILE A 462 -5.24 1.40 -3.78
CA ILE A 462 -6.25 2.44 -3.95
C ILE A 462 -7.38 2.16 -2.97
N PHE A 463 -7.53 3.03 -1.98
CA PHE A 463 -8.57 2.90 -0.96
C PHE A 463 -9.63 3.99 -1.09
N ARG A 464 -10.78 3.70 -1.73
CA ARG A 464 -11.90 4.65 -1.90
C ARG A 464 -11.58 5.91 -2.72
N HIS A 465 -10.78 5.75 -3.77
CA HIS A 465 -10.40 6.83 -4.67
C HIS A 465 -10.69 6.52 -6.13
N ARG A 466 -10.77 7.58 -6.94
CA ARG A 466 -11.32 7.53 -8.31
C ARG A 466 -10.42 8.19 -9.33
N ASN A 467 -10.59 7.76 -10.57
CA ASN A 467 -9.92 8.31 -11.75
C ASN A 467 -8.38 8.27 -11.66
N ILE A 468 -7.81 7.38 -10.85
CA ILE A 468 -6.36 7.20 -10.76
C ILE A 468 -5.89 6.34 -11.95
N ALA A 469 -4.81 6.75 -12.59
CA ALA A 469 -4.18 6.01 -13.68
C ALA A 469 -2.87 5.38 -13.22
N ILE A 470 -2.74 4.06 -13.37
CA ILE A 470 -1.54 3.27 -13.06
C ILE A 470 -1.05 2.61 -14.34
N PHE A 471 0.09 3.05 -14.89
CA PHE A 471 0.54 2.55 -16.19
C PHE A 471 2.05 2.48 -16.41
N ASN A 472 2.50 1.60 -17.29
CA ASN A 472 3.92 1.40 -17.61
C ASN A 472 4.81 1.11 -16.39
N ASN A 473 4.25 0.58 -15.30
CA ASN A 473 5.05 0.17 -14.15
C ASN A 473 5.48 -1.30 -14.29
N ARG A 474 6.56 -1.68 -13.60
CA ARG A 474 6.99 -3.07 -13.43
C ARG A 474 6.78 -3.50 -11.99
N PHE A 475 6.16 -4.65 -11.79
CA PHE A 475 5.94 -5.27 -10.50
C PHE A 475 6.58 -6.65 -10.44
N GLU A 476 7.38 -6.91 -9.42
CA GLU A 476 7.82 -8.23 -9.03
C GLU A 476 7.35 -8.53 -7.62
N ILE A 477 6.29 -9.33 -7.50
CA ILE A 477 5.63 -9.59 -6.23
C ILE A 477 5.75 -11.07 -5.91
N THR A 478 6.23 -11.37 -4.71
CA THR A 478 6.27 -12.74 -4.18
C THR A 478 5.33 -12.83 -2.99
N ALA A 479 4.66 -13.97 -2.83
CA ALA A 479 3.81 -14.20 -1.67
C ALA A 479 4.62 -14.03 -0.38
N ALA A 480 4.10 -13.25 0.57
CA ALA A 480 4.77 -12.96 1.84
C ALA A 480 4.61 -14.11 2.86
N PRO A 481 5.49 -14.20 3.87
CA PRO A 481 5.28 -15.08 5.01
C PRO A 481 4.07 -14.61 5.84
N ARG A 482 3.66 -15.44 6.81
CA ARG A 482 2.62 -15.05 7.78
C ARG A 482 3.01 -13.78 8.54
N SER A 483 2.01 -13.01 8.96
CA SER A 483 2.18 -11.83 9.84
C SER A 483 1.46 -12.04 11.17
N THR A 484 1.65 -11.13 12.11
CA THR A 484 0.94 -11.17 13.41
C THR A 484 -0.57 -11.03 13.29
N GLU A 485 -1.06 -10.40 12.21
CA GLU A 485 -2.50 -10.29 11.95
C GLU A 485 -3.04 -11.46 11.11
N TYR A 486 -2.28 -11.89 10.11
CA TYR A 486 -2.71 -12.91 9.16
C TYR A 486 -1.76 -14.10 9.20
N HIS A 487 -2.18 -15.13 9.93
CA HIS A 487 -1.40 -16.34 10.16
C HIS A 487 -1.97 -17.58 9.47
N HIS A 488 -3.27 -17.60 9.13
CA HIS A 488 -3.91 -18.64 8.33
C HIS A 488 -3.88 -18.36 6.83
N ARG A 489 -4.09 -17.10 6.41
CA ARG A 489 -4.11 -16.72 4.99
C ARG A 489 -3.76 -15.25 4.84
N TYR A 490 -2.81 -14.92 3.98
CA TYR A 490 -2.39 -13.54 3.73
C TYR A 490 -2.15 -13.29 2.24
N SER A 491 -2.65 -12.16 1.74
CA SER A 491 -2.55 -11.77 0.33
C SER A 491 -1.53 -10.66 0.12
N THR A 492 -0.58 -10.91 -0.79
CA THR A 492 0.39 -9.93 -1.27
C THR A 492 0.06 -9.58 -2.71
N ASN A 493 -0.07 -8.29 -3.02
CA ASN A 493 -0.70 -7.86 -4.28
C ASN A 493 0.18 -6.84 -5.02
N GLY A 494 0.25 -6.94 -6.35
CA GLY A 494 0.81 -5.87 -7.18
C GLY A 494 -0.01 -4.59 -7.04
N ILE A 495 -1.32 -4.71 -7.25
CA ILE A 495 -2.28 -3.61 -7.05
C ILE A 495 -3.50 -4.13 -6.29
N ARG A 496 -3.95 -3.39 -5.28
CA ARG A 496 -5.25 -3.57 -4.63
C ARG A 496 -6.14 -2.37 -4.87
N ILE A 497 -7.40 -2.62 -5.21
CA ILE A 497 -8.44 -1.59 -5.27
C ILE A 497 -9.58 -2.04 -4.35
N ALA A 498 -9.94 -1.19 -3.38
CA ALA A 498 -10.95 -1.51 -2.37
C ALA A 498 -11.82 -0.31 -2.01
N ASP A 499 -13.13 -0.56 -1.86
CA ASP A 499 -14.08 0.42 -1.32
C ASP A 499 -14.99 -0.11 -0.19
N TYR A 500 -14.86 -1.40 0.14
CA TYR A 500 -15.66 -2.11 1.14
C TYR A 500 -17.16 -2.10 0.85
N GLY A 501 -17.56 -2.38 -0.38
CA GLY A 501 -18.98 -2.52 -0.73
C GLY A 501 -19.68 -1.17 -0.87
N ALA A 502 -18.96 -0.13 -1.29
CA ALA A 502 -19.55 1.19 -1.49
C ALA A 502 -20.59 1.16 -2.63
N ALA A 503 -21.73 1.80 -2.42
CA ALA A 503 -22.77 1.86 -3.44
C ALA A 503 -22.28 2.56 -4.73
N LYS A 504 -22.87 2.20 -5.87
CA LYS A 504 -22.56 2.81 -7.18
C LYS A 504 -22.61 4.34 -7.12
N GLY A 505 -21.54 4.99 -7.60
CA GLY A 505 -21.37 6.45 -7.60
C GLY A 505 -21.03 7.08 -6.24
N SER A 506 -20.84 6.27 -5.18
CA SER A 506 -20.52 6.79 -3.84
C SER A 506 -19.25 7.66 -3.85
N PRO A 507 -19.23 8.80 -3.12
CA PRO A 507 -18.01 9.58 -2.95
C PRO A 507 -16.91 8.82 -2.18
N ARG A 508 -17.28 7.74 -1.48
CA ARG A 508 -16.38 6.79 -0.80
C ARG A 508 -16.10 5.54 -1.64
N GLY A 509 -16.43 5.58 -2.93
CA GLY A 509 -16.25 4.48 -3.86
C GLY A 509 -14.89 4.50 -4.55
N ALA A 510 -14.46 3.34 -5.03
CA ALA A 510 -13.38 3.22 -5.98
C ALA A 510 -13.96 2.90 -7.36
N TYR A 511 -13.77 3.80 -8.33
CA TYR A 511 -14.26 3.63 -9.70
C TYR A 511 -13.56 4.59 -10.66
N GLY A 512 -13.65 4.30 -11.96
CA GLY A 512 -13.02 5.10 -13.02
C GLY A 512 -11.49 4.98 -13.04
N ASN A 513 -10.90 4.15 -12.18
CA ASN A 513 -9.47 3.92 -12.16
C ASN A 513 -9.06 3.09 -13.38
N LYS A 514 -7.82 3.31 -13.85
CA LYS A 514 -7.28 2.66 -15.05
C LYS A 514 -5.92 2.06 -14.74
N VAL A 515 -5.80 0.76 -14.93
CA VAL A 515 -4.56 0.00 -14.76
C VAL A 515 -4.17 -0.57 -16.12
N TYR A 516 -3.14 -0.03 -16.76
CA TYR A 516 -2.81 -0.43 -18.13
C TYR A 516 -1.34 -0.41 -18.51
N ASN A 517 -0.96 -1.25 -19.47
CA ASN A 517 0.42 -1.36 -19.97
C ASN A 517 1.47 -1.61 -18.87
N ASN A 518 1.08 -2.19 -17.74
CA ASN A 518 2.04 -2.58 -16.70
C ASN A 518 2.55 -4.01 -16.96
N THR A 519 3.76 -4.29 -16.47
CA THR A 519 4.34 -5.63 -16.47
C THR A 519 4.31 -6.19 -15.05
N PHE A 520 3.79 -7.40 -14.89
CA PHE A 520 3.72 -8.09 -13.61
C PHE A 520 4.43 -9.43 -13.67
N VAL A 521 5.23 -9.71 -12.65
CA VAL A 521 5.77 -11.04 -12.33
C VAL A 521 5.31 -11.39 -10.93
N ILE A 522 4.40 -12.35 -10.83
CA ILE A 522 3.74 -12.75 -9.59
C ILE A 522 4.18 -14.16 -9.22
N ARG A 523 4.79 -14.30 -8.03
CA ARG A 523 5.33 -15.56 -7.55
C ARG A 523 4.56 -16.06 -6.34
N GLY A 524 3.80 -17.13 -6.52
CA GLY A 524 3.26 -17.90 -5.41
C GLY A 524 4.36 -18.80 -4.83
N LYS A 525 4.34 -19.02 -3.52
CA LYS A 525 5.26 -19.93 -2.83
C LYS A 525 4.62 -20.45 -1.56
N LYS A 526 4.82 -21.72 -1.21
CA LYS A 526 4.45 -22.27 0.10
C LYS A 526 5.58 -22.08 1.12
N TYR A 527 5.20 -21.75 2.35
CA TYR A 527 6.10 -21.77 3.51
C TYR A 527 5.87 -23.09 4.26
N HIS A 528 6.71 -24.08 4.00
CA HIS A 528 6.54 -25.45 4.52
C HIS A 528 6.70 -25.56 6.04
N GLU A 529 7.41 -24.61 6.63
CA GLU A 529 7.49 -24.41 8.08
C GLU A 529 6.12 -24.04 8.70
N PHE A 530 5.16 -23.58 7.89
CA PHE A 530 3.80 -23.21 8.31
C PHE A 530 2.77 -24.00 7.47
N PRO A 531 2.53 -25.29 7.78
CA PRO A 531 1.67 -26.15 6.97
C PRO A 531 0.23 -25.63 6.84
N ASP A 532 -0.30 -24.98 7.87
CA ASP A 532 -1.69 -24.47 7.92
C ASP A 532 -1.83 -23.02 7.39
N TYR A 533 -0.76 -22.43 6.85
CA TYR A 533 -0.77 -21.08 6.30
C TYR A 533 -0.89 -21.09 4.77
N THR A 534 -1.91 -20.44 4.24
CA THR A 534 -2.12 -20.25 2.80
C THR A 534 -1.62 -18.86 2.35
N PRO A 535 -0.40 -18.77 1.81
CA PRO A 535 0.09 -17.54 1.18
C PRO A 535 -0.60 -17.31 -0.18
N VAL A 536 -1.00 -16.08 -0.45
CA VAL A 536 -1.64 -15.67 -1.71
C VAL A 536 -0.82 -14.55 -2.35
N ALA A 537 -0.48 -14.69 -3.62
CA ALA A 537 0.09 -13.61 -4.43
C ALA A 537 -0.84 -13.25 -5.60
N SER A 538 -1.04 -11.97 -5.87
CA SER A 538 -1.83 -11.55 -7.04
C SER A 538 -1.26 -10.34 -7.78
N ALA A 539 -1.45 -10.26 -9.10
CA ALA A 539 -1.18 -9.02 -9.83
C ALA A 539 -2.20 -7.94 -9.44
N VAL A 540 -3.48 -8.32 -9.42
CA VAL A 540 -4.58 -7.45 -9.02
C VAL A 540 -5.49 -8.17 -8.03
N PHE A 541 -5.66 -7.57 -6.85
CA PHE A 541 -6.77 -7.85 -5.94
C PHE A 541 -7.83 -6.76 -6.08
N TYR A 542 -8.96 -7.13 -6.67
CA TYR A 542 -10.06 -6.22 -6.96
C TYR A 542 -11.27 -6.43 -6.03
N SER A 543 -11.65 -5.35 -5.35
CA SER A 543 -12.79 -5.27 -4.42
C SER A 543 -13.51 -3.90 -4.50
N GLY A 544 -13.63 -3.39 -5.73
CA GLY A 544 -14.38 -2.17 -6.06
C GLY A 544 -15.83 -2.49 -6.43
N SER A 545 -16.77 -1.70 -5.93
CA SER A 545 -18.22 -1.93 -6.11
C SER A 545 -19.00 -0.65 -6.45
N ALA A 546 -18.35 0.50 -6.35
CA ALA A 546 -18.98 1.78 -6.64
C ALA A 546 -19.04 2.13 -8.14
N GLY A 547 -18.51 1.28 -9.02
CA GLY A 547 -18.52 1.50 -10.47
C GLY A 547 -17.42 0.71 -11.17
N ASP A 548 -17.24 0.99 -12.47
CA ASP A 548 -16.25 0.28 -13.28
C ASP A 548 -14.85 0.83 -13.07
N ASP A 549 -13.91 -0.06 -12.78
CA ASP A 549 -12.47 0.14 -12.99
C ASP A 549 -12.00 -0.66 -14.22
N HIS A 550 -10.93 -0.18 -14.86
CA HIS A 550 -10.48 -0.73 -16.14
C HIS A 550 -9.05 -1.28 -16.03
N PHE A 551 -8.87 -2.55 -16.43
CA PHE A 551 -7.59 -3.26 -16.42
C PHE A 551 -7.28 -3.75 -17.83
N PHE A 552 -6.32 -3.12 -18.52
CA PHE A 552 -6.10 -3.45 -19.93
C PHE A 552 -4.69 -3.31 -20.45
N GLY A 553 -4.32 -4.07 -21.48
CA GLY A 553 -3.00 -3.99 -22.10
C GLY A 553 -1.85 -4.41 -21.16
N ASN A 554 -2.13 -4.99 -19.99
CA ASN A 554 -1.09 -5.42 -19.06
C ASN A 554 -0.45 -6.73 -19.54
N ASP A 555 0.84 -6.89 -19.26
CA ASP A 555 1.58 -8.13 -19.46
C ASP A 555 1.84 -8.81 -18.11
N ILE A 556 1.15 -9.93 -17.85
CA ILE A 556 1.12 -10.59 -16.54
C ILE A 556 1.72 -12.00 -16.66
N THR A 557 2.71 -12.29 -15.84
CA THR A 557 3.26 -13.64 -15.63
C THR A 557 2.97 -14.07 -14.20
N VAL A 558 2.32 -15.22 -14.06
CA VAL A 558 2.01 -15.87 -12.78
C VAL A 558 2.78 -17.18 -12.70
N GLU A 559 3.61 -17.30 -11.68
CA GLU A 559 4.48 -18.43 -11.41
C GLU A 559 4.21 -18.92 -9.98
N GLN A 560 3.42 -19.98 -9.84
CA GLN A 560 3.32 -20.69 -8.57
C GLN A 560 4.50 -21.65 -8.45
N LEU A 561 5.42 -21.37 -7.53
CA LEU A 561 6.61 -22.19 -7.31
C LEU A 561 6.29 -23.56 -6.73
N ASP A 562 5.17 -23.66 -5.99
CA ASP A 562 4.72 -24.89 -5.32
C ASP A 562 3.30 -25.29 -5.75
N PRO A 563 3.05 -25.62 -7.04
CA PRO A 563 1.70 -25.73 -7.63
C PRO A 563 0.89 -26.94 -7.16
N ARG A 564 1.44 -27.74 -6.25
CA ARG A 564 0.79 -28.92 -5.63
C ARG A 564 0.42 -28.67 -4.16
N THR A 565 0.55 -27.44 -3.70
CA THR A 565 0.20 -27.01 -2.34
C THR A 565 -1.07 -26.16 -2.38
N ASP A 566 -1.52 -25.70 -1.21
CA ASP A 566 -2.59 -24.72 -1.04
C ASP A 566 -2.15 -23.27 -1.31
N ALA A 567 -0.87 -23.00 -1.57
CA ALA A 567 -0.40 -21.66 -1.93
C ALA A 567 -1.08 -21.16 -3.22
N GLU A 568 -1.45 -19.88 -3.26
CA GLU A 568 -2.22 -19.31 -4.35
C GLU A 568 -1.44 -18.24 -5.12
N ALA A 569 -1.61 -18.21 -6.43
CA ALA A 569 -1.05 -17.19 -7.31
C ALA A 569 -2.04 -16.84 -8.42
N HIS A 570 -2.34 -15.55 -8.61
CA HIS A 570 -3.36 -15.10 -9.56
C HIS A 570 -2.93 -13.86 -10.35
N ALA A 571 -3.42 -13.75 -11.58
CA ALA A 571 -3.43 -12.48 -12.31
C ALA A 571 -4.54 -11.58 -11.75
N PHE A 572 -5.74 -12.12 -11.57
CA PHE A 572 -6.90 -11.38 -11.08
C PHE A 572 -7.62 -12.16 -9.97
N TYR A 573 -7.60 -11.60 -8.76
CA TYR A 573 -8.29 -12.10 -7.58
C TYR A 573 -9.44 -11.14 -7.24
N ILE A 574 -10.69 -11.53 -7.55
CA ILE A 574 -11.84 -10.62 -7.56
C ILE A 574 -12.88 -11.06 -6.53
N GLY A 575 -13.19 -10.20 -5.57
CA GLY A 575 -14.23 -10.46 -4.57
C GLY A 575 -14.65 -9.21 -3.81
N ASN A 576 -15.87 -9.23 -3.29
CA ASN A 576 -16.57 -8.05 -2.80
C ASN A 576 -16.58 -6.91 -3.84
N ALA A 577 -16.96 -7.24 -5.07
CA ALA A 577 -16.90 -6.36 -6.23
C ALA A 577 -18.25 -6.27 -6.97
N ASP A 578 -18.55 -5.11 -7.55
CA ASP A 578 -19.72 -4.88 -8.40
C ASP A 578 -19.38 -3.86 -9.50
N GLY A 579 -18.98 -4.37 -10.67
CA GLY A 579 -18.39 -3.60 -11.77
C GLY A 579 -16.94 -4.00 -12.00
N GLY A 580 -16.36 -3.60 -13.14
CA GLY A 580 -14.96 -3.90 -13.48
C GLY A 580 -14.79 -4.54 -14.85
N LYS A 581 -13.84 -3.99 -15.62
CA LYS A 581 -13.58 -4.35 -17.02
C LYS A 581 -12.14 -4.77 -17.21
N PHE A 582 -11.94 -6.02 -17.61
CA PHE A 582 -10.64 -6.66 -17.76
C PHE A 582 -10.44 -7.09 -19.21
N TYR A 583 -9.59 -6.39 -19.96
CA TYR A 583 -9.53 -6.59 -21.41
C TYR A 583 -8.18 -6.36 -22.05
N ASP A 584 -7.93 -7.01 -23.19
CA ASP A 584 -6.69 -6.84 -23.94
C ASP A 584 -5.40 -7.10 -23.12
N ASN A 585 -5.47 -7.85 -22.02
CA ASN A 585 -4.29 -8.26 -21.23
C ASN A 585 -3.66 -9.53 -21.80
N THR A 586 -2.34 -9.69 -21.66
CA THR A 586 -1.64 -10.96 -21.87
C THR A 586 -1.34 -11.61 -20.53
N ILE A 587 -1.71 -12.88 -20.35
CA ILE A 587 -1.57 -13.62 -19.10
C ILE A 587 -0.84 -14.94 -19.40
N ARG A 588 0.35 -15.11 -18.82
CA ARG A 588 1.11 -16.37 -18.79
C ARG A 588 1.00 -16.97 -17.39
N SER A 589 0.62 -18.24 -17.28
CA SER A 589 0.48 -18.88 -15.96
C SER A 589 0.72 -20.38 -15.96
N ASN A 590 1.22 -20.90 -14.84
CA ASN A 590 1.30 -22.34 -14.53
C ASN A 590 0.15 -22.83 -13.60
N VAL A 591 -0.67 -21.93 -13.07
CA VAL A 591 -1.87 -22.23 -12.25
C VAL A 591 -3.07 -21.39 -12.67
N THR A 592 -4.26 -21.64 -12.14
CA THR A 592 -5.48 -20.88 -12.47
C THR A 592 -5.30 -19.37 -12.21
N PRO A 593 -5.18 -18.53 -13.26
CA PRO A 593 -4.78 -17.14 -13.09
C PRO A 593 -5.94 -16.20 -12.75
N VAL A 594 -7.20 -16.62 -12.91
CA VAL A 594 -8.38 -15.76 -12.67
C VAL A 594 -9.32 -16.45 -11.72
N TRP A 595 -9.67 -15.77 -10.63
CA TRP A 595 -10.70 -16.21 -9.70
C TRP A 595 -11.69 -15.07 -9.42
N ILE A 596 -12.97 -15.29 -9.73
CA ILE A 596 -14.06 -14.33 -9.57
C ILE A 596 -15.05 -14.84 -8.52
N GLY A 597 -15.41 -13.98 -7.56
CA GLY A 597 -16.24 -14.40 -6.42
C GLY A 597 -15.43 -15.24 -5.44
N VAL A 598 -14.25 -14.74 -5.07
CA VAL A 598 -13.32 -15.39 -4.14
C VAL A 598 -13.87 -15.43 -2.70
N ASN A 599 -13.14 -16.10 -1.80
CA ASN A 599 -13.46 -16.15 -0.35
C ASN A 599 -13.63 -14.76 0.30
N TYR A 600 -13.09 -13.71 -0.30
CA TYR A 600 -13.24 -12.33 0.21
C TYR A 600 -14.66 -11.78 0.09
N GLY A 601 -15.47 -12.24 -0.87
CA GLY A 601 -16.85 -11.79 -1.01
C GLY A 601 -17.44 -11.92 -2.41
N ASN A 602 -18.71 -11.53 -2.53
CA ASN A 602 -19.48 -11.62 -3.78
C ASN A 602 -18.85 -10.83 -4.92
N ALA A 603 -19.06 -11.26 -6.15
CA ALA A 603 -18.67 -10.51 -7.34
C ALA A 603 -19.88 -10.33 -8.26
N ALA A 604 -20.06 -9.14 -8.83
CA ALA A 604 -21.13 -8.88 -9.77
C ALA A 604 -20.68 -7.99 -10.93
N ASN A 605 -21.35 -8.12 -12.08
CA ASN A 605 -21.19 -7.23 -13.23
C ASN A 605 -19.72 -7.10 -13.70
N ILE A 606 -19.03 -8.24 -13.80
CA ILE A 606 -17.63 -8.32 -14.22
C ILE A 606 -17.55 -8.66 -15.71
N ASP A 607 -16.81 -7.86 -16.47
CA ASP A 607 -16.59 -8.08 -17.90
C ASP A 607 -15.13 -8.46 -18.18
N PHE A 608 -14.91 -9.64 -18.75
CA PHE A 608 -13.59 -10.17 -19.10
C PHE A 608 -13.51 -10.47 -20.60
N TYR A 609 -12.77 -9.66 -21.38
CA TYR A 609 -12.83 -9.80 -22.84
C TYR A 609 -11.55 -9.51 -23.62
N ARG A 610 -11.33 -10.23 -24.72
CA ARG A 610 -10.15 -10.10 -25.60
C ARG A 610 -8.79 -10.25 -24.89
N ASN A 611 -8.76 -10.91 -23.74
CA ASN A 611 -7.50 -11.26 -23.08
C ASN A 611 -6.85 -12.47 -23.77
N ARG A 612 -5.53 -12.57 -23.68
CA ARG A 612 -4.75 -13.68 -24.21
C ARG A 612 -4.16 -14.49 -23.06
N PHE A 613 -4.64 -15.73 -22.92
CA PHE A 613 -4.16 -16.71 -21.95
C PHE A 613 -3.16 -17.65 -22.60
N ILE A 614 -2.03 -17.85 -21.93
CA ILE A 614 -0.93 -18.71 -22.37
C ILE A 614 -0.58 -19.64 -21.22
N LYS A 615 -0.77 -20.95 -21.42
CA LYS A 615 -0.35 -21.98 -20.47
C LYS A 615 1.17 -22.13 -20.53
N THR A 616 1.86 -22.10 -19.39
CA THR A 616 3.31 -22.35 -19.36
C THR A 616 3.62 -23.84 -19.22
N PRO A 617 4.81 -24.32 -19.62
CA PRO A 617 5.15 -25.75 -19.61
C PRO A 617 5.05 -26.42 -18.22
N GLU A 618 5.28 -25.67 -17.15
CA GLU A 618 5.30 -26.17 -15.76
C GLU A 618 3.90 -26.20 -15.10
N SER A 619 2.84 -26.13 -15.91
CA SER A 619 1.48 -26.02 -15.40
C SER A 619 1.03 -27.23 -14.56
N ALA A 620 0.26 -26.96 -13.52
CA ALA A 620 -0.40 -27.98 -12.71
C ALA A 620 -1.28 -28.92 -13.57
N ALA A 621 -1.40 -30.16 -13.13
CA ALA A 621 -2.41 -31.07 -13.68
C ALA A 621 -3.80 -30.47 -13.45
N GLY A 622 -4.66 -30.47 -14.47
CA GLY A 622 -6.00 -29.87 -14.37
C GLY A 622 -6.01 -28.34 -14.43
N PHE A 623 -5.00 -27.68 -15.02
CA PHE A 623 -5.01 -26.24 -15.27
C PHE A 623 -6.32 -25.77 -15.93
N ILE A 624 -7.01 -24.82 -15.30
CA ILE A 624 -8.23 -24.17 -15.80
C ILE A 624 -7.99 -22.66 -15.82
N PRO A 625 -8.30 -21.93 -16.90
CA PRO A 625 -7.96 -20.51 -16.99
C PRO A 625 -8.82 -19.59 -16.11
N VAL A 626 -10.04 -20.00 -15.75
CA VAL A 626 -10.99 -19.18 -15.00
C VAL A 626 -11.72 -20.01 -13.97
N LYS A 627 -11.72 -19.55 -12.72
CA LYS A 627 -12.54 -20.08 -11.62
C LYS A 627 -13.60 -19.07 -11.20
N ILE A 628 -14.82 -19.52 -10.94
CA ILE A 628 -15.94 -18.68 -10.50
C ILE A 628 -16.64 -19.29 -9.28
N GLY A 629 -16.76 -18.50 -8.22
CA GLY A 629 -17.40 -18.88 -6.97
C GLY A 629 -16.47 -19.63 -6.00
N VAL A 630 -17.05 -20.06 -4.88
CA VAL A 630 -16.41 -20.85 -3.83
C VAL A 630 -17.32 -22.03 -3.47
N PRO A 631 -16.78 -23.17 -3.01
CA PRO A 631 -17.59 -24.38 -2.77
C PRO A 631 -18.59 -24.24 -1.62
N GLU A 632 -18.23 -23.48 -0.58
CA GLU A 632 -18.98 -23.36 0.65
C GLU A 632 -19.19 -21.88 1.01
N GLY A 633 -20.45 -21.45 1.11
CA GLY A 633 -20.79 -20.12 1.64
C GLY A 633 -21.95 -19.42 0.94
N ASP A 634 -22.28 -18.24 1.45
CA ASP A 634 -23.30 -17.34 0.89
C ASP A 634 -22.75 -16.44 -0.24
N LYS A 635 -21.59 -16.82 -0.82
CA LYS A 635 -20.88 -15.99 -1.78
C LYS A 635 -21.35 -16.25 -3.19
N THR A 636 -21.80 -15.21 -3.88
CA THR A 636 -22.33 -15.32 -5.24
C THR A 636 -21.45 -14.61 -6.26
N ALA A 637 -21.46 -15.12 -7.49
CA ALA A 637 -20.89 -14.47 -8.65
C ALA A 637 -21.99 -14.25 -9.69
N ASP A 638 -22.41 -13.01 -9.93
CA ASP A 638 -23.60 -12.68 -10.71
C ASP A 638 -23.30 -11.77 -11.90
N ASN A 639 -23.89 -12.09 -13.06
CA ASN A 639 -23.71 -11.31 -14.29
C ASN A 639 -22.23 -11.18 -14.70
N ILE A 640 -21.52 -12.31 -14.74
CA ILE A 640 -20.13 -12.36 -15.19
C ILE A 640 -20.09 -12.63 -16.70
N THR A 641 -19.40 -11.81 -17.48
CA THR A 641 -19.27 -12.02 -18.93
C THR A 641 -17.84 -12.36 -19.33
N LEU A 642 -17.69 -13.46 -20.09
CA LEU A 642 -16.41 -13.92 -20.64
C LEU A 642 -16.52 -13.87 -22.17
N ARG A 643 -15.83 -12.94 -22.81
CA ARG A 643 -16.09 -12.63 -24.22
C ARG A 643 -14.84 -12.59 -25.07
N SER A 644 -14.80 -13.38 -26.13
CA SER A 644 -13.80 -13.27 -27.19
C SER A 644 -12.33 -13.34 -26.71
N ASN A 645 -12.07 -14.05 -25.60
CA ASN A 645 -10.71 -14.29 -25.09
C ASN A 645 -9.98 -15.32 -25.98
N THR A 646 -8.65 -15.33 -25.95
CA THR A 646 -7.82 -16.25 -26.74
C THR A 646 -6.97 -17.12 -25.84
N PHE A 647 -6.76 -18.36 -26.26
CA PHE A 647 -6.15 -19.42 -25.45
C PHE A 647 -5.08 -20.11 -26.28
N ARG A 648 -3.85 -20.11 -25.77
CA ARG A 648 -2.69 -20.75 -26.40
C ARG A 648 -2.19 -21.87 -25.50
N ASP A 649 -2.03 -23.05 -26.08
CA ASP A 649 -1.58 -24.26 -25.38
C ASP A 649 -2.55 -24.72 -24.25
N LEU A 650 -3.81 -24.26 -24.30
CA LEU A 650 -4.93 -24.76 -23.49
C LEU A 650 -6.28 -24.60 -24.24
N GLU A 651 -7.28 -25.37 -23.82
CA GLU A 651 -8.68 -25.15 -24.19
C GLU A 651 -9.39 -24.29 -23.15
N PHE A 652 -10.35 -23.48 -23.59
CA PHE A 652 -11.16 -22.70 -22.67
C PHE A 652 -12.04 -23.60 -21.80
N SER A 653 -12.00 -23.38 -20.50
CA SER A 653 -12.90 -23.97 -19.52
C SER A 653 -13.13 -22.99 -18.38
N VAL A 654 -14.21 -23.23 -17.63
CA VAL A 654 -14.54 -22.50 -16.41
C VAL A 654 -14.72 -23.53 -15.31
N ASP A 655 -14.01 -23.35 -14.21
CA ASP A 655 -14.22 -24.09 -12.99
C ASP A 655 -15.30 -23.40 -12.16
N VAL A 656 -16.30 -24.17 -11.75
CA VAL A 656 -17.42 -23.69 -10.94
C VAL A 656 -17.58 -24.65 -9.77
N ASP A 657 -17.36 -24.14 -8.58
CA ASP A 657 -17.30 -24.95 -7.36
C ASP A 657 -18.69 -25.28 -6.76
N THR A 658 -19.78 -24.95 -7.44
CA THR A 658 -21.16 -25.16 -6.97
C THR A 658 -22.00 -25.93 -7.98
N ASP A 659 -22.83 -26.85 -7.49
CA ASP A 659 -23.75 -27.62 -8.33
C ASP A 659 -24.86 -26.76 -8.95
N ALA A 660 -25.35 -27.19 -10.11
CA ALA A 660 -26.54 -26.59 -10.71
C ALA A 660 -27.76 -26.80 -9.80
N GLY A 661 -28.50 -25.73 -9.52
CA GLY A 661 -29.64 -25.72 -8.60
C GLY A 661 -29.35 -25.08 -7.25
N ASP A 662 -28.06 -24.87 -6.90
CA ASP A 662 -27.69 -24.12 -5.71
C ASP A 662 -28.10 -22.63 -5.87
N PRO A 663 -28.75 -22.01 -4.87
CA PRO A 663 -29.01 -20.57 -4.86
C PRO A 663 -27.75 -19.71 -5.02
N ALA A 664 -26.58 -20.21 -4.61
CA ALA A 664 -25.28 -19.56 -4.76
C ALA A 664 -24.62 -19.83 -6.12
N ALA A 665 -25.21 -20.69 -6.98
CA ALA A 665 -24.63 -21.04 -8.27
C ALA A 665 -24.36 -19.79 -9.12
N PRO A 666 -23.11 -19.60 -9.61
CA PRO A 666 -22.72 -18.45 -10.40
C PRO A 666 -23.58 -18.24 -11.66
N ARG A 667 -23.85 -16.99 -11.98
CA ARG A 667 -24.51 -16.57 -13.22
C ARG A 667 -23.51 -15.91 -14.15
N TYR A 668 -23.22 -16.58 -15.26
CA TYR A 668 -22.23 -16.11 -16.22
C TYR A 668 -22.59 -16.48 -17.66
N SER A 669 -22.01 -15.76 -18.61
CA SER A 669 -22.17 -16.02 -20.05
C SER A 669 -20.82 -16.06 -20.75
N VAL A 670 -20.70 -16.96 -21.72
CA VAL A 670 -19.53 -17.08 -22.58
C VAL A 670 -19.93 -16.71 -24.00
N SER A 671 -19.21 -15.77 -24.61
CA SER A 671 -19.48 -15.31 -25.97
C SER A 671 -18.21 -15.26 -26.82
N TRP A 672 -18.38 -15.39 -28.13
CA TRP A 672 -17.28 -15.41 -29.09
C TRP A 672 -17.61 -14.56 -30.30
N THR A 673 -16.57 -14.00 -30.91
CA THR A 673 -16.69 -13.26 -32.17
C THR A 673 -16.81 -14.23 -33.35
N LEU A 674 -17.88 -14.06 -34.14
CA LEU A 674 -18.05 -14.67 -35.45
C LEU A 674 -17.75 -13.61 -36.53
N GLU A 675 -16.75 -13.88 -37.37
CA GLU A 675 -16.46 -13.10 -38.57
C GLU A 675 -16.91 -13.88 -39.81
N VAL A 676 -17.84 -13.30 -40.56
CA VAL A 676 -18.35 -13.85 -41.81
C VAL A 676 -17.75 -13.05 -42.96
N SER A 677 -17.07 -13.74 -43.88
CA SER A 677 -16.60 -13.15 -45.14
C SER A 677 -17.45 -13.66 -46.29
N VAL A 678 -18.02 -12.78 -47.10
CA VAL A 678 -18.80 -13.13 -48.28
C VAL A 678 -18.04 -12.69 -49.52
N ARG A 679 -17.83 -13.63 -50.44
CA ARG A 679 -17.16 -13.41 -51.72
C ARG A 679 -18.02 -13.91 -52.88
N ASP A 680 -17.86 -13.30 -54.04
CA ASP A 680 -18.42 -13.84 -55.28
C ASP A 680 -17.59 -15.04 -55.75
N SER A 681 -18.07 -15.73 -56.79
CA SER A 681 -17.38 -16.87 -57.42
C SER A 681 -16.02 -16.52 -58.06
N LYS A 682 -15.67 -15.23 -58.15
CA LYS A 682 -14.38 -14.73 -58.63
C LYS A 682 -13.46 -14.32 -57.48
N GLY A 683 -13.90 -14.50 -56.23
CA GLY A 683 -13.17 -14.14 -55.02
C GLY A 683 -13.26 -12.66 -54.62
N HIS A 684 -14.05 -11.83 -55.31
CA HIS A 684 -14.27 -10.44 -54.93
C HIS A 684 -15.17 -10.34 -53.70
N PRO A 685 -14.94 -9.38 -52.80
CA PRO A 685 -15.82 -9.16 -51.66
C PRO A 685 -17.22 -8.74 -52.09
N VAL A 686 -18.25 -9.25 -51.42
CA VAL A 686 -19.65 -8.86 -51.65
C VAL A 686 -20.15 -8.00 -50.50
N GLY A 687 -20.30 -6.70 -50.75
CA GLY A 687 -20.85 -5.77 -49.77
C GLY A 687 -22.37 -5.65 -49.84
N GLY A 688 -22.98 -5.37 -48.69
CA GLY A 688 -24.43 -5.20 -48.54
C GLY A 688 -25.22 -6.51 -48.50
N GLU A 689 -24.55 -7.66 -48.57
CA GLU A 689 -25.17 -8.98 -48.53
C GLU A 689 -25.72 -9.26 -47.13
N GLU A 690 -26.94 -9.79 -47.06
CA GLU A 690 -27.59 -10.08 -45.79
C GLU A 690 -27.06 -11.39 -45.18
N VAL A 691 -26.82 -11.34 -43.87
CA VAL A 691 -26.34 -12.47 -43.08
C VAL A 691 -27.29 -12.64 -41.91
N ALA A 692 -27.97 -13.78 -41.84
CA ALA A 692 -28.84 -14.16 -40.73
C ALA A 692 -28.22 -15.31 -39.92
N VAL A 693 -28.35 -15.26 -38.60
CA VAL A 693 -27.79 -16.27 -37.69
C VAL A 693 -28.89 -16.77 -36.76
N THR A 694 -29.14 -18.09 -36.77
CA THR A 694 -30.06 -18.75 -35.84
C THR A 694 -29.31 -19.59 -34.82
N ASP A 695 -29.78 -19.61 -33.57
CA ASP A 695 -29.23 -20.45 -32.51
C ASP A 695 -29.62 -21.94 -32.66
N ASN A 696 -29.19 -22.77 -31.72
CA ASN A 696 -29.47 -24.21 -31.71
C ASN A 696 -30.96 -24.58 -31.53
N SER A 697 -31.82 -23.63 -31.16
CA SER A 697 -33.27 -23.80 -31.10
C SER A 697 -33.96 -23.39 -32.41
N GLY A 698 -33.22 -22.81 -33.35
CA GLY A 698 -33.73 -22.26 -34.60
C GLY A 698 -34.23 -20.82 -34.48
N GLU A 699 -34.04 -20.17 -33.34
CA GLU A 699 -34.39 -18.75 -33.14
C GLU A 699 -33.36 -17.87 -33.83
N GLU A 700 -33.81 -16.90 -34.64
CA GLU A 700 -32.92 -15.89 -35.22
C GLU A 700 -32.42 -14.95 -34.11
N VAL A 701 -31.12 -14.98 -33.87
CA VAL A 701 -30.47 -14.18 -32.81
C VAL A 701 -29.74 -12.95 -33.34
N TYR A 702 -29.48 -12.91 -34.66
CA TYR A 702 -28.80 -11.80 -35.30
C TYR A 702 -29.09 -11.76 -36.80
N THR A 703 -29.35 -10.56 -37.33
CA THR A 703 -29.37 -10.28 -38.77
C THR A 703 -28.63 -8.98 -39.04
N GLY A 704 -27.76 -8.99 -40.04
CA GLY A 704 -26.96 -7.83 -40.44
C GLY A 704 -26.54 -7.90 -41.91
N ARG A 705 -25.78 -6.90 -42.36
CA ARG A 705 -25.27 -6.85 -43.74
C ARG A 705 -23.76 -6.72 -43.76
N THR A 706 -23.11 -7.33 -44.76
CA THR A 706 -21.66 -7.18 -44.95
C THR A 706 -21.29 -5.74 -45.30
N ASP A 707 -20.11 -5.31 -44.85
CA ASP A 707 -19.50 -4.05 -45.25
C ASP A 707 -19.02 -4.07 -46.71
N GLU A 708 -18.49 -2.96 -47.22
CA GLU A 708 -17.97 -2.87 -48.60
C GLU A 708 -16.81 -3.85 -48.89
N LYS A 709 -16.17 -4.40 -47.86
CA LYS A 709 -15.10 -5.40 -47.95
C LYS A 709 -15.64 -6.83 -47.82
N GLY A 710 -16.96 -7.00 -47.81
CA GLY A 710 -17.63 -8.29 -47.70
C GLY A 710 -17.49 -8.93 -46.34
N PHE A 711 -17.31 -8.17 -45.27
CA PHE A 711 -17.21 -8.68 -43.90
C PHE A 711 -18.41 -8.30 -43.05
N LEU A 712 -18.84 -9.24 -42.21
CA LEU A 712 -19.73 -9.02 -41.09
C LEU A 712 -19.06 -9.59 -39.84
N THR A 713 -19.04 -8.81 -38.76
CA THR A 713 -18.54 -9.26 -37.46
C THR A 713 -19.65 -9.09 -36.42
N THR A 714 -19.93 -10.17 -35.68
CA THR A 714 -20.90 -10.15 -34.57
C THR A 714 -20.40 -11.01 -33.41
N GLU A 715 -20.81 -10.68 -32.19
CA GLU A 715 -20.49 -11.46 -30.99
C GLU A 715 -21.72 -12.28 -30.60
N LEU A 716 -21.56 -13.59 -30.45
CA LEU A 716 -22.65 -14.52 -30.16
C LEU A 716 -22.32 -15.37 -28.93
N PRO A 717 -23.28 -15.57 -28.01
CA PRO A 717 -23.07 -16.39 -26.81
C PRO A 717 -22.95 -17.89 -27.12
N GLU A 718 -21.87 -18.57 -26.73
CA GLU A 718 -21.84 -20.04 -26.76
C GLU A 718 -22.91 -20.62 -25.83
N TYR A 719 -22.95 -20.09 -24.61
CA TYR A 719 -23.89 -20.49 -23.57
C TYR A 719 -24.01 -19.43 -22.47
N SER A 720 -25.11 -19.54 -21.72
CA SER A 720 -25.28 -18.91 -20.41
C SER A 720 -25.42 -19.99 -19.34
N ALA A 721 -24.76 -19.82 -18.20
CA ALA A 721 -24.90 -20.66 -17.03
C ALA A 721 -25.54 -19.86 -15.89
N GLY A 722 -26.36 -20.52 -15.10
CA GLY A 722 -26.98 -19.95 -13.92
C GLY A 722 -27.63 -21.03 -13.06
N ARG A 723 -28.47 -20.59 -12.12
CA ARG A 723 -29.10 -21.48 -11.12
C ARG A 723 -29.94 -22.60 -11.73
N SER A 724 -30.54 -22.39 -12.89
CA SER A 724 -31.32 -23.40 -13.62
C SER A 724 -30.46 -24.34 -14.49
N GLY A 725 -29.14 -24.25 -14.39
CA GLY A 725 -28.19 -24.98 -15.22
C GLY A 725 -27.68 -24.19 -16.43
N LYS A 726 -27.03 -24.90 -17.35
CA LYS A 726 -26.34 -24.35 -18.53
C LYS A 726 -27.25 -24.40 -19.76
N ARG A 727 -27.63 -23.23 -20.30
CA ARG A 727 -28.31 -23.09 -21.60
C ARG A 727 -27.28 -22.86 -22.69
N ARG A 728 -27.06 -23.86 -23.54
CA ARG A 728 -26.22 -23.73 -24.74
C ARG A 728 -27.03 -23.10 -25.87
N LEU A 729 -26.40 -22.21 -26.64
CA LEU A 729 -26.98 -21.54 -27.82
C LEU A 729 -26.23 -21.92 -29.10
N SER A 730 -24.95 -22.27 -28.99
CA SER A 730 -24.18 -22.93 -30.05
C SER A 730 -24.53 -24.44 -30.15
N PRO A 731 -24.45 -25.08 -31.33
CA PRO A 731 -24.01 -24.53 -32.63
C PRO A 731 -25.00 -23.56 -33.27
N TYR A 732 -24.48 -22.63 -34.07
CA TYR A 732 -25.25 -21.63 -34.81
C TYR A 732 -25.43 -22.01 -36.28
N THR A 733 -26.55 -21.68 -36.89
CA THR A 733 -26.71 -21.73 -38.36
C THR A 733 -26.60 -20.34 -38.94
N VAL A 734 -25.60 -20.12 -39.80
CA VAL A 734 -25.36 -18.85 -40.52
C VAL A 734 -25.89 -19.00 -41.94
N THR A 735 -26.72 -18.06 -42.37
CA THR A 735 -27.35 -18.02 -43.69
C THR A 735 -26.89 -16.79 -44.45
N VAL A 736 -26.48 -16.97 -45.71
CA VAL A 736 -26.11 -15.91 -46.65
C VAL A 736 -26.71 -16.25 -48.00
N GLY A 737 -27.72 -15.50 -48.45
CA GLY A 737 -28.59 -15.91 -49.56
C GLY A 737 -29.19 -17.29 -49.32
N ASP A 738 -29.03 -18.21 -50.28
CA ASP A 738 -29.49 -19.60 -50.17
C ASP A 738 -28.50 -20.52 -49.44
N LEU A 739 -27.30 -20.03 -49.11
CA LEU A 739 -26.25 -20.83 -48.48
C LEU A 739 -26.43 -20.85 -46.97
N ARG A 740 -26.22 -22.02 -46.36
CA ARG A 740 -26.28 -22.21 -44.91
C ARG A 740 -25.05 -22.95 -44.41
N LYS A 741 -24.53 -22.56 -43.25
CA LYS A 741 -23.45 -23.26 -42.53
C LYS A 741 -23.76 -23.38 -41.06
N GLU A 742 -23.71 -24.59 -40.54
CA GLU A 742 -23.75 -24.85 -39.10
C GLU A 742 -22.33 -24.72 -38.51
N ILE A 743 -22.20 -23.91 -37.47
CA ILE A 743 -20.94 -23.49 -36.90
C ILE A 743 -20.98 -23.69 -35.38
N PRO A 744 -20.25 -24.68 -34.83
CA PRO A 744 -19.98 -24.70 -33.41
C PRO A 744 -19.07 -23.52 -33.07
N LEU A 745 -19.57 -22.61 -32.25
CA LEU A 745 -18.89 -21.39 -31.86
C LEU A 745 -18.38 -21.56 -30.42
N THR A 746 -17.23 -22.20 -30.28
CA THR A 746 -16.54 -22.46 -28.99
C THR A 746 -15.27 -21.61 -28.82
N LYS A 747 -15.00 -20.74 -29.81
CA LYS A 747 -13.89 -19.77 -29.86
C LYS A 747 -14.21 -18.74 -30.93
N ASN A 748 -13.46 -17.63 -30.96
CA ASN A 748 -13.50 -16.69 -32.07
C ASN A 748 -13.29 -17.44 -33.38
N ARG A 749 -14.17 -17.23 -34.37
CA ARG A 749 -14.19 -18.01 -35.60
C ARG A 749 -14.42 -17.13 -36.80
N LYS A 750 -13.63 -17.37 -37.85
CA LYS A 750 -13.84 -16.81 -39.18
C LYS A 750 -14.41 -17.89 -40.10
N ILE A 751 -15.45 -17.53 -40.84
CA ILE A 751 -16.06 -18.38 -41.86
C ILE A 751 -16.18 -17.60 -43.17
N SER A 752 -16.30 -18.32 -44.27
CA SER A 752 -16.41 -17.69 -45.59
C SER A 752 -17.53 -18.31 -46.40
N PHE A 753 -18.29 -17.48 -47.11
CA PHE A 753 -19.31 -17.87 -48.08
C PHE A 753 -18.86 -17.40 -49.47
N GLU A 754 -19.09 -18.25 -50.45
CA GLU A 754 -18.87 -17.94 -51.86
C GLU A 754 -20.24 -18.01 -52.53
N ILE A 755 -20.79 -16.86 -52.92
CA ILE A 755 -22.13 -16.77 -53.52
C ILE A 755 -22.02 -16.59 -55.04
N PRO A 756 -22.93 -17.21 -55.81
CA PRO A 756 -23.06 -16.90 -57.22
C PRO A 756 -23.74 -15.53 -57.37
N ILE A 757 -22.97 -14.53 -57.83
CA ILE A 757 -23.49 -13.23 -58.26
C ILE A 757 -23.75 -13.23 -59.76
#